data_AF-A0A9W8JW92-F1
#
_entry.id   AF-A0A9W8JW92-F1
#
_cell.length_a   1.000
_cell.length_b   1.000
_cell.length_c   1.000
_cell.angle_alpha   90.00
_cell.angle_beta   90.00
_cell.angle_gamma   90.00
#
_symmetry.space_group_name_H-M   'P 1'
#
loop_
_entity.id
_entity.type
_entity.pdbx_description
1 polymer ?
#
loop_
_entity_poly.entity_id
_entity_poly.type
_entity_poly.pdbx_seq_one_letter_code
_entity_poly.pdbx_strand_id
1 'polypeptide(L)'
;MDANFQLKNQLVSNYSQDPGLGMGWAYMIPRQPYESYVLSQANDEDISTCVGFQALAQANTKSTKGLRYTGVNGVFCGRSEMVLPMGLGNLQKGERYANMDFVFASSLREFLGLSLILISYDIACQWFINLSKRMKEHWPSDLRLPPTIKLIPAIPKLHEPMHETTNHQVYSLNFIPGVGKSDLETPERVWSAHNAIGNWSKVQGPGSRSDSVDDHLAFWNWLKYVSHGDFLLRKYMAALAERNIQREGHRGFTATLEKFLVVKWEAMCVAWEKDPFPKKKPNPYHTESAVITEAQVRKELAEEEQRRLADGGTSLHTTSAASFISIGLEIEDTQRRIRRLAKSASSQATARQEGGLIEQRNQLRTRIQGWGQLIPIYMPGLLQYKTTLPRGSYADDAENAEDVDLWFPSRVDCTARATVCVTNLPEMEEKLRTAQCFDSLDNVRTILTLKSCMVAFKSKNVRGQREGTRSRAVIDRVHKRARAAAEKYRASRRAKLALSGPGDWEQELQELLDADIRGYQDPDRLRRGPGRRGTLEDGQLQIADEEIDQAEGSDFTLFNEVRSRRDGTGETRRTISWIWRVRRQMAPPDTAANVHENANNTANKTADNTTNNTANINAENARKNTKKSTKKRANEANDEAIEDANNDTNNDILRSEWAKSRAHAARCQEEVLLIREEMRRTIAASTKTLRKA
;
A
#
# COMPACT_ATOMS: atom_id res chain seq x y z
N MET A 1 -8.05 -16.10 13.89
CA MET A 1 -7.62 -17.48 14.16
C MET A 1 -6.15 -17.54 13.92
N ASP A 2 -5.40 -18.29 14.73
CA ASP A 2 -3.94 -18.39 14.59
C ASP A 2 -3.42 -19.59 15.43
N ALA A 3 -2.15 -19.96 15.21
CA ALA A 3 -1.42 -20.99 15.93
C ALA A 3 -0.23 -20.41 16.73
N ASN A 4 -0.13 -20.85 17.99
CA ASN A 4 0.95 -20.50 18.89
C ASN A 4 1.88 -21.71 19.13
N PHE A 5 3.13 -21.58 18.70
CA PHE A 5 4.17 -22.62 18.83
C PHE A 5 5.02 -22.50 20.11
N GLN A 6 4.76 -21.55 20.99
CA GLN A 6 5.46 -21.42 22.28
C GLN A 6 4.81 -22.27 23.39
N LEU A 7 3.51 -22.53 23.30
CA LEU A 7 2.76 -23.38 24.23
C LEU A 7 2.96 -24.87 23.93
N LYS A 8 4.20 -25.33 23.98
CA LYS A 8 4.58 -26.74 23.74
C LYS A 8 4.17 -27.63 24.92
N ASN A 9 4.15 -28.94 24.72
CA ASN A 9 4.03 -29.92 25.81
C ASN A 9 4.98 -31.09 25.56
N GLN A 10 5.78 -31.45 26.57
CA GLN A 10 6.67 -32.60 26.53
C GLN A 10 5.92 -33.89 26.87
N LEU A 11 6.44 -35.00 26.38
CA LEU A 11 5.90 -36.33 26.67
C LEU A 11 6.36 -36.83 28.05
N VAL A 12 5.94 -36.16 29.12
CA VAL A 12 6.37 -36.45 30.51
C VAL A 12 5.42 -37.37 31.30
N SER A 13 4.14 -37.43 30.89
CA SER A 13 3.09 -38.25 31.51
C SER A 13 2.01 -38.61 30.47
N ASN A 14 0.95 -39.29 30.87
CA ASN A 14 -0.19 -39.68 30.05
C ASN A 14 -1.54 -39.32 30.72
N TYR A 15 -2.61 -39.29 29.93
CA TYR A 15 -3.95 -38.92 30.40
C TYR A 15 -4.56 -39.89 31.40
N SER A 16 -4.05 -41.13 31.51
CA SER A 16 -4.53 -42.09 32.52
C SER A 16 -3.96 -41.78 33.91
N GLN A 17 -2.72 -41.29 33.96
CA GLN A 17 -2.04 -40.89 35.20
C GLN A 17 -2.32 -39.44 35.59
N ASP A 18 -2.57 -38.57 34.61
CA ASP A 18 -2.90 -37.16 34.80
C ASP A 18 -4.12 -36.80 33.93
N PRO A 19 -5.33 -37.20 34.35
CA PRO A 19 -6.56 -36.79 33.71
C PRO A 19 -6.84 -35.31 34.02
N GLY A 20 -7.31 -34.54 33.03
CA GLY A 20 -7.76 -33.16 33.28
C GLY A 20 -9.13 -33.13 33.95
N LEU A 21 -9.35 -32.15 34.83
CA LEU A 21 -10.57 -32.03 35.64
C LEU A 21 -11.79 -31.60 34.80
N GLY A 22 -11.59 -30.75 33.80
CA GLY A 22 -12.68 -30.11 33.05
C GLY A 22 -12.47 -30.13 31.52
N MET A 23 -11.84 -31.16 30.98
CA MET A 23 -11.51 -31.24 29.55
C MET A 23 -12.75 -31.05 28.66
N GLY A 24 -12.79 -29.95 27.90
CA GLY A 24 -13.92 -29.62 27.03
C GLY A 24 -15.04 -28.81 27.69
N TRP A 25 -14.89 -28.38 28.95
CA TRP A 25 -15.89 -27.58 29.66
C TRP A 25 -15.68 -26.07 29.52
N ALA A 26 -14.46 -25.63 29.20
CA ALA A 26 -14.08 -24.22 29.10
C ALA A 26 -13.57 -23.86 27.70
N TYR A 27 -12.26 -23.62 27.53
CA TYR A 27 -11.69 -23.09 26.27
C TYR A 27 -10.98 -24.16 25.46
N MET A 28 -10.32 -25.12 26.12
CA MET A 28 -9.72 -26.28 25.46
C MET A 28 -10.81 -27.24 24.98
N ILE A 29 -10.70 -27.70 23.73
CA ILE A 29 -11.64 -28.65 23.12
C ILE A 29 -11.52 -30.06 23.72
N PRO A 30 -12.62 -30.87 23.69
CA PRO A 30 -12.56 -32.28 24.04
C PRO A 30 -11.54 -33.04 23.20
N ARG A 31 -10.61 -33.74 23.85
CA ARG A 31 -9.49 -34.40 23.18
C ARG A 31 -9.91 -35.50 22.20
N GLN A 32 -10.73 -36.46 22.64
CA GLN A 32 -10.97 -37.68 21.86
C GLN A 32 -11.64 -37.42 20.50
N PRO A 33 -12.71 -36.60 20.40
CA PRO A 33 -13.31 -36.26 19.11
C PRO A 33 -12.36 -35.46 18.22
N TYR A 34 -11.57 -34.56 18.81
CA TYR A 34 -10.61 -33.75 18.08
C TYR A 34 -9.45 -34.57 17.50
N GLU A 35 -8.80 -35.40 18.30
CA GLU A 35 -7.66 -36.21 17.86
C GLU A 35 -8.10 -37.26 16.84
N SER A 36 -9.27 -37.88 17.01
CA SER A 36 -9.82 -38.82 16.03
C SER A 36 -10.09 -38.15 14.68
N TYR A 37 -10.65 -36.93 14.68
CA TYR A 37 -10.83 -36.14 13.47
C TYR A 37 -9.50 -35.82 12.78
N VAL A 38 -8.53 -35.27 13.53
CA VAL A 38 -7.22 -34.91 12.96
C VAL A 38 -6.49 -36.12 12.41
N LEU A 39 -6.58 -37.28 13.08
CA LEU A 39 -6.02 -38.54 12.59
C LEU A 39 -6.70 -39.04 11.31
N SER A 40 -8.02 -38.87 11.19
CA SER A 40 -8.74 -39.25 9.96
C SER A 40 -8.29 -38.44 8.72
N GLN A 41 -7.73 -37.24 8.94
CA GLN A 41 -7.23 -36.35 7.90
C GLN A 41 -5.68 -36.34 7.84
N ALA A 42 -5.02 -37.37 8.36
CA ALA A 42 -3.55 -37.39 8.50
C ALA A 42 -2.78 -37.36 7.17
N ASN A 43 -3.44 -37.71 6.05
CA ASN A 43 -2.86 -37.71 4.70
C ASN A 43 -3.03 -36.37 3.96
N ASP A 44 -3.74 -35.40 4.53
CA ASP A 44 -3.92 -34.08 3.91
C ASP A 44 -2.64 -33.26 3.99
N GLU A 45 -2.38 -32.45 2.96
CA GLU A 45 -1.18 -31.62 2.82
C GLU A 45 -1.01 -30.62 4.00
N ASP A 46 0.25 -30.36 4.38
CA ASP A 46 0.60 -29.32 5.36
C ASP A 46 0.31 -27.91 4.81
N ILE A 47 0.24 -26.91 5.71
CA ILE A 47 -0.18 -25.54 5.38
C ILE A 47 0.84 -24.78 4.49
N SER A 48 0.39 -24.49 3.27
CA SER A 48 0.70 -23.33 2.40
C SER A 48 2.05 -23.21 1.67
N THR A 49 1.95 -22.56 0.50
CA THR A 49 3.00 -22.14 -0.45
C THR A 49 3.22 -20.61 -0.49
N CYS A 50 2.66 -19.84 0.45
CA CYS A 50 2.85 -18.39 0.48
C CYS A 50 4.28 -18.03 0.95
N VAL A 51 5.01 -17.25 0.13
CA VAL A 51 6.46 -16.99 0.25
C VAL A 51 6.87 -16.48 1.64
N GLY A 52 6.08 -15.59 2.27
CA GLY A 52 6.37 -15.07 3.61
C GLY A 52 6.17 -16.08 4.76
N PHE A 53 5.22 -17.01 4.62
CA PHE A 53 4.87 -17.98 5.66
C PHE A 53 5.71 -19.27 5.61
N GLN A 54 6.28 -19.61 4.45
CA GLN A 54 7.19 -20.75 4.31
C GLN A 54 8.42 -20.63 5.23
N ALA A 55 8.97 -19.42 5.41
CA ALA A 55 10.11 -19.18 6.28
C ALA A 55 9.76 -19.40 7.77
N LEU A 56 8.57 -18.97 8.21
CA LEU A 56 8.07 -19.14 9.58
C LEU A 56 7.71 -20.61 9.87
N ALA A 57 7.04 -21.29 8.93
CA ALA A 57 6.69 -22.70 9.03
C ALA A 57 7.93 -23.62 9.12
N GLN A 58 8.98 -23.32 8.36
CA GLN A 58 10.25 -24.05 8.42
C GLN A 58 11.06 -23.79 9.71
N ALA A 59 10.95 -22.61 10.32
CA ALA A 59 11.60 -22.32 11.60
C ALA A 59 10.93 -23.08 12.77
N ASN A 60 9.60 -23.19 12.76
CA ASN A 60 8.83 -23.79 13.86
C ASN A 60 8.84 -25.33 13.88
N THR A 61 9.25 -25.99 12.80
CA THR A 61 9.25 -27.46 12.66
C THR A 61 10.57 -28.15 13.02
N LYS A 62 11.66 -27.41 13.25
CA LYS A 62 13.03 -27.96 13.44
C LYS A 62 13.30 -28.70 14.76
N SER A 63 12.35 -28.76 15.72
CA SER A 63 12.58 -29.42 17.02
C SER A 63 11.29 -30.02 17.63
N THR A 64 10.84 -31.15 17.09
CA THR A 64 9.61 -31.84 17.52
C THR A 64 9.84 -33.13 18.32
N LYS A 65 11.08 -33.66 18.35
CA LYS A 65 11.40 -34.89 19.10
C LYS A 65 11.21 -34.69 20.60
N GLY A 66 10.47 -35.58 21.26
CA GLY A 66 10.19 -35.55 22.70
C GLY A 66 8.99 -34.67 23.12
N LEU A 67 8.27 -34.06 22.16
CA LEU A 67 7.05 -33.30 22.42
C LEU A 67 5.81 -34.14 22.16
N ARG A 68 4.81 -34.01 23.05
CA ARG A 68 3.44 -34.47 22.82
C ARG A 68 2.71 -33.51 21.87
N TYR A 69 2.86 -32.21 22.10
CA TYR A 69 2.26 -31.16 21.28
C TYR A 69 3.29 -30.09 20.93
N THR A 70 3.28 -29.64 19.69
CA THR A 70 4.19 -28.61 19.17
C THR A 70 3.70 -27.19 19.42
N GLY A 71 2.45 -27.04 19.87
CA GLY A 71 1.81 -25.75 20.09
C GLY A 71 0.30 -25.90 20.34
N VAL A 72 -0.41 -24.79 20.24
CA VAL A 72 -1.87 -24.68 20.41
C VAL A 72 -2.42 -23.73 19.35
N ASN A 73 -3.53 -24.06 18.70
CA ASN A 73 -4.27 -23.11 17.88
C ASN A 73 -5.46 -22.51 18.63
N GLY A 74 -5.93 -21.34 18.17
CA GLY A 74 -6.93 -20.57 18.86
C GLY A 74 -7.89 -19.80 17.94
N VAL A 75 -9.16 -19.77 18.36
CA VAL A 75 -10.20 -18.90 17.81
C VAL A 75 -10.63 -17.92 18.91
N PHE A 76 -10.68 -16.64 18.53
CA PHE A 76 -10.96 -15.53 19.43
C PHE A 76 -12.03 -14.63 18.86
N CYS A 77 -12.75 -13.94 19.74
CA CYS A 77 -13.60 -12.83 19.32
C CYS A 77 -12.72 -11.65 18.91
N GLY A 78 -12.72 -11.32 17.62
CA GLY A 78 -11.89 -10.23 17.07
C GLY A 78 -12.25 -8.82 17.55
N ARG A 79 -13.37 -8.63 18.27
CA ARG A 79 -13.80 -7.33 18.81
C ARG A 79 -13.59 -7.18 20.31
N SER A 80 -14.00 -8.18 21.09
CA SER A 80 -13.83 -8.16 22.55
C SER A 80 -12.46 -8.68 23.02
N GLU A 81 -11.69 -9.29 22.12
CA GLU A 81 -10.44 -9.99 22.41
C GLU A 81 -10.62 -11.14 23.42
N MET A 82 -11.85 -11.63 23.58
CA MET A 82 -12.15 -12.76 24.44
C MET A 82 -11.89 -14.07 23.72
N VAL A 83 -11.42 -15.04 24.48
CA VAL A 83 -11.28 -16.43 24.06
C VAL A 83 -12.66 -17.05 23.93
N LEU A 84 -12.92 -17.70 22.80
CA LEU A 84 -14.20 -18.38 22.59
C LEU A 84 -14.25 -19.71 23.35
N PRO A 85 -15.43 -20.12 23.84
CA PRO A 85 -15.62 -21.46 24.42
C PRO A 85 -15.21 -22.54 23.42
N MET A 86 -14.50 -23.57 23.89
CA MET A 86 -13.99 -24.65 23.06
C MET A 86 -13.26 -24.14 21.79
N GLY A 87 -12.55 -23.02 21.93
CA GLY A 87 -11.85 -22.31 20.87
C GLY A 87 -10.36 -22.61 20.79
N LEU A 88 -9.80 -23.50 21.63
CA LEU A 88 -8.39 -23.88 21.58
C LEU A 88 -8.19 -25.38 21.38
N GLY A 89 -7.24 -25.74 20.52
CA GLY A 89 -6.85 -27.11 20.23
C GLY A 89 -5.34 -27.32 20.28
N ASN A 90 -4.91 -28.46 20.82
CA ASN A 90 -3.48 -28.80 20.79
C ASN A 90 -3.03 -29.15 19.36
N LEU A 91 -1.80 -28.76 19.01
CA LEU A 91 -1.20 -29.09 17.72
C LEU A 91 -0.31 -30.33 17.87
N GLN A 92 -0.67 -31.44 17.23
CA GLN A 92 0.11 -32.69 17.29
C GLN A 92 1.45 -32.51 16.57
N LYS A 93 1.42 -31.94 15.35
CA LYS A 93 2.62 -31.72 14.54
C LYS A 93 2.40 -30.53 13.61
N GLY A 94 2.78 -29.35 14.09
CA GLY A 94 2.59 -28.11 13.33
C GLY A 94 1.11 -27.73 13.20
N GLU A 95 0.85 -26.66 12.46
CA GLU A 95 -0.50 -26.23 12.13
C GLU A 95 -0.96 -26.92 10.83
N ARG A 96 -2.17 -27.50 10.84
CA ARG A 96 -2.81 -28.13 9.68
C ARG A 96 -4.23 -27.63 9.49
N TYR A 97 -4.75 -27.72 8.27
CA TYR A 97 -6.14 -27.36 7.99
C TYR A 97 -7.13 -28.14 8.85
N ALA A 98 -6.88 -29.43 9.11
CA ALA A 98 -7.71 -30.22 10.02
C ALA A 98 -7.75 -29.65 11.45
N ASN A 99 -6.62 -29.19 11.97
CA ASN A 99 -6.57 -28.57 13.30
C ASN A 99 -7.41 -27.28 13.34
N MET A 100 -7.26 -26.43 12.32
CA MET A 100 -7.94 -25.14 12.25
C MET A 100 -9.44 -25.29 11.99
N ASP A 101 -9.83 -26.21 11.11
CA ASP A 101 -11.22 -26.50 10.77
C ASP A 101 -12.02 -26.95 12.01
N PHE A 102 -11.49 -27.93 12.76
CA PHE A 102 -12.20 -28.48 13.91
C PHE A 102 -12.37 -27.43 15.02
N VAL A 103 -11.30 -26.70 15.32
CA VAL A 103 -11.31 -25.68 16.39
C VAL A 103 -12.23 -24.52 16.02
N PHE A 104 -12.21 -24.11 14.74
CA PHE A 104 -13.15 -23.13 14.22
C PHE A 104 -14.60 -23.61 14.35
N ALA A 105 -14.90 -24.82 13.86
CA ALA A 105 -16.25 -25.38 13.91
C ALA A 105 -16.77 -25.53 15.35
N SER A 106 -15.92 -26.04 16.24
CA SER A 106 -16.18 -26.17 17.68
C SER A 106 -16.51 -24.82 18.32
N SER A 107 -15.70 -23.79 18.04
CA SER A 107 -15.89 -22.44 18.61
C SER A 107 -17.18 -21.76 18.14
N LEU A 108 -17.74 -22.16 16.99
CA LEU A 108 -18.95 -21.57 16.42
C LEU A 108 -20.25 -22.21 16.92
N ARG A 109 -20.18 -23.32 17.66
CA ARG A 109 -21.35 -24.09 18.09
C ARG A 109 -22.38 -23.25 18.86
N GLU A 110 -21.92 -22.31 19.69
CA GLU A 110 -22.78 -21.42 20.48
C GLU A 110 -23.29 -20.20 19.67
N PHE A 111 -22.86 -20.05 18.42
CA PHE A 111 -23.10 -18.86 17.60
C PHE A 111 -23.84 -19.18 16.28
N LEU A 112 -24.46 -20.36 16.18
CA LEU A 112 -25.21 -20.79 14.99
C LEU A 112 -26.45 -19.95 14.67
N GLY A 113 -26.91 -19.12 15.61
CA GLY A 113 -27.99 -18.14 15.41
C GLY A 113 -27.56 -16.88 14.66
N LEU A 114 -26.28 -16.70 14.35
CA LEU A 114 -25.78 -15.56 13.59
C LEU A 114 -25.99 -15.75 12.08
N SER A 115 -26.41 -14.69 11.39
CA SER A 115 -26.58 -14.71 9.93
C SER A 115 -25.29 -14.44 9.17
N LEU A 116 -24.30 -13.84 9.82
CA LEU A 116 -23.04 -13.41 9.22
C LEU A 116 -21.88 -13.64 10.17
N ILE A 117 -20.82 -14.29 9.69
CA ILE A 117 -19.56 -14.49 10.43
C ILE A 117 -18.41 -14.02 9.54
N LEU A 118 -17.63 -13.08 10.06
CA LEU A 118 -16.36 -12.68 9.45
C LEU A 118 -15.23 -13.48 10.09
N ILE A 119 -14.39 -14.09 9.25
CA ILE A 119 -13.30 -14.96 9.68
C ILE A 119 -11.98 -14.28 9.33
N SER A 120 -11.19 -13.99 10.35
CA SER A 120 -9.83 -13.47 10.17
C SER A 120 -8.82 -14.58 10.33
N TYR A 121 -7.97 -14.76 9.34
CA TYR A 121 -6.87 -15.72 9.36
C TYR A 121 -5.77 -15.29 8.38
N ASP A 122 -4.52 -15.45 8.78
CA ASP A 122 -3.35 -15.00 8.01
C ASP A 122 -3.36 -15.56 6.59
N ILE A 123 -3.65 -16.85 6.45
CA ILE A 123 -3.75 -17.54 5.17
C ILE A 123 -5.20 -17.73 4.72
N ALA A 124 -6.12 -16.83 5.11
CA ALA A 124 -7.52 -16.89 4.69
C ALA A 124 -7.66 -17.02 3.16
N CYS A 125 -6.74 -16.42 2.39
CA CYS A 125 -6.73 -16.52 0.94
C CYS A 125 -6.53 -17.94 0.39
N GLN A 126 -5.96 -18.86 1.17
CA GLN A 126 -5.79 -20.26 0.78
C GLN A 126 -6.81 -21.15 1.50
N TRP A 127 -6.91 -20.99 2.82
CA TRP A 127 -7.74 -21.83 3.66
C TRP A 127 -9.23 -21.75 3.29
N PHE A 128 -9.71 -20.55 2.96
CA PHE A 128 -11.13 -20.30 2.70
C PHE A 128 -11.62 -20.87 1.36
N ILE A 129 -10.74 -20.98 0.35
CA ILE A 129 -11.09 -21.47 -1.00
C ILE A 129 -11.74 -22.85 -0.91
N ASN A 130 -11.13 -23.76 -0.15
CA ASN A 130 -11.58 -25.14 -0.02
C ASN A 130 -12.42 -25.39 1.24
N LEU A 131 -12.69 -24.37 2.06
CA LEU A 131 -13.43 -24.53 3.32
C LEU A 131 -14.81 -25.15 3.09
N SER A 132 -15.57 -24.65 2.11
CA SER A 132 -16.93 -25.14 1.84
C SER A 132 -16.97 -26.62 1.45
N LYS A 133 -15.94 -27.11 0.75
CA LYS A 133 -15.76 -28.52 0.42
C LYS A 133 -15.47 -29.32 1.69
N ARG A 134 -14.51 -28.87 2.51
CA ARG A 134 -14.14 -29.55 3.76
C ARG A 134 -15.28 -29.62 4.77
N MET A 135 -16.09 -28.56 4.85
CA MET A 135 -17.30 -28.52 5.68
C MET A 135 -18.33 -29.59 5.30
N LYS A 136 -18.44 -29.94 4.02
CA LYS A 136 -19.42 -30.94 3.54
C LYS A 136 -18.89 -32.37 3.66
N GLU A 137 -17.63 -32.56 3.31
CA GLU A 137 -17.02 -33.89 3.15
C GLU A 137 -16.41 -34.41 4.46
N HIS A 138 -15.73 -33.55 5.23
CA HIS A 138 -14.90 -33.99 6.36
C HIS A 138 -15.50 -33.62 7.72
N TRP A 139 -16.18 -32.48 7.86
CA TRP A 139 -16.61 -32.02 9.19
C TRP A 139 -17.61 -32.97 9.85
N PRO A 140 -17.44 -33.26 11.16
CA PRO A 140 -18.39 -34.03 11.96
C PRO A 140 -19.80 -33.46 11.85
N SER A 141 -20.81 -34.34 11.78
CA SER A 141 -22.21 -33.94 11.55
C SER A 141 -22.75 -32.97 12.59
N ASP A 142 -22.29 -33.08 13.84
CA ASP A 142 -22.63 -32.24 14.99
C ASP A 142 -21.98 -30.85 14.95
N LEU A 143 -20.94 -30.64 14.12
CA LEU A 143 -20.22 -29.38 13.98
C LEU A 143 -20.50 -28.65 12.64
N ARG A 144 -21.42 -29.18 11.83
CA ARG A 144 -21.76 -28.57 10.53
C ARG A 144 -22.52 -27.26 10.73
N LEU A 145 -22.09 -26.21 10.03
CA LEU A 145 -22.79 -24.93 10.04
C LEU A 145 -24.07 -24.99 9.20
N PRO A 146 -25.15 -24.33 9.63
CA PRO A 146 -26.33 -24.12 8.81
C PRO A 146 -25.99 -23.43 7.48
N PRO A 147 -26.61 -23.83 6.35
CA PRO A 147 -26.35 -23.21 5.04
C PRO A 147 -26.80 -21.74 4.96
N THR A 148 -27.56 -21.27 5.95
CA THR A 148 -28.04 -19.88 6.06
C THR A 148 -26.96 -18.90 6.53
N ILE A 149 -25.86 -19.39 7.11
CA ILE A 149 -24.80 -18.53 7.64
C ILE A 149 -23.89 -18.08 6.51
N LYS A 150 -23.76 -16.76 6.32
CA LYS A 150 -22.81 -16.18 5.37
C LYS A 150 -21.43 -16.04 6.02
N LEU A 151 -20.40 -16.61 5.39
CA LEU A 151 -19.02 -16.49 5.82
C LEU A 151 -18.27 -15.46 4.95
N ILE A 152 -17.50 -14.56 5.58
CA ILE A 152 -16.64 -13.59 4.88
C ILE A 152 -15.19 -13.79 5.35
N PRO A 153 -14.25 -14.12 4.44
CA PRO A 153 -12.84 -14.22 4.81
C PRO A 153 -12.19 -12.83 4.87
N ALA A 154 -11.23 -12.68 5.78
CA ALA A 154 -10.38 -11.51 5.90
C ALA A 154 -8.96 -11.90 6.34
N ILE A 155 -7.99 -11.07 5.96
CA ILE A 155 -6.60 -11.18 6.44
C ILE A 155 -6.39 -10.05 7.46
N PRO A 156 -5.77 -10.33 8.64
CA PRO A 156 -5.43 -9.28 9.60
C PRO A 156 -4.54 -8.18 8.98
N LYS A 157 -4.65 -6.95 9.49
CA LYS A 157 -4.04 -5.76 8.88
C LYS A 157 -2.51 -5.77 8.84
N LEU A 158 -1.84 -6.39 9.79
CA LEU A 158 -0.38 -6.48 9.88
C LEU A 158 0.16 -7.47 8.85
N HIS A 159 -0.59 -8.54 8.59
CA HIS A 159 -0.19 -9.61 7.68
C HIS A 159 -0.55 -9.30 6.23
N GLU A 160 -1.66 -8.60 5.97
CA GLU A 160 -2.14 -8.32 4.62
C GLU A 160 -1.06 -7.76 3.66
N PRO A 161 -0.20 -6.81 4.06
CA PRO A 161 0.88 -6.31 3.20
C PRO A 161 1.94 -7.34 2.80
N MET A 162 2.09 -8.44 3.57
CA MET A 162 3.06 -9.51 3.26
C MET A 162 2.56 -10.44 2.16
N HIS A 163 1.31 -10.30 1.73
CA HIS A 163 0.76 -11.07 0.63
C HIS A 163 0.81 -10.25 -0.67
N GLU A 164 1.88 -10.40 -1.43
CA GLU A 164 2.14 -9.71 -2.71
C GLU A 164 1.35 -10.31 -3.89
N THR A 165 0.10 -10.71 -3.66
CA THR A 165 -0.73 -11.43 -4.65
C THR A 165 -1.82 -10.53 -5.24
N THR A 166 -2.07 -10.68 -6.53
CA THR A 166 -3.08 -9.92 -7.28
C THR A 166 -4.47 -10.06 -6.64
N ASN A 167 -5.23 -8.97 -6.60
CA ASN A 167 -6.58 -8.88 -6.03
C ASN A 167 -6.71 -9.13 -4.51
N HIS A 168 -5.65 -9.01 -3.73
CA HIS A 168 -5.73 -9.16 -2.27
C HIS A 168 -6.59 -8.14 -1.53
N GLN A 169 -7.00 -7.06 -2.19
CA GLN A 169 -7.96 -6.10 -1.65
C GLN A 169 -9.31 -6.74 -1.27
N VAL A 170 -9.66 -7.92 -1.82
CA VAL A 170 -10.88 -8.67 -1.46
C VAL A 170 -10.89 -9.16 0.00
N TYR A 171 -9.71 -9.36 0.61
CA TYR A 171 -9.55 -9.81 1.99
C TYR A 171 -9.23 -8.66 2.96
N SER A 172 -9.06 -7.43 2.44
CA SER A 172 -8.62 -6.29 3.22
C SER A 172 -9.75 -5.78 4.13
N LEU A 173 -9.49 -5.74 5.44
CA LEU A 173 -10.39 -5.15 6.44
C LEU A 173 -10.68 -3.66 6.20
N ASN A 174 -9.95 -3.01 5.30
CA ASN A 174 -10.21 -1.63 4.87
C ASN A 174 -11.40 -1.48 3.94
N PHE A 175 -11.80 -2.55 3.25
CA PHE A 175 -12.84 -2.50 2.22
C PHE A 175 -14.02 -3.44 2.50
N ILE A 176 -13.94 -4.27 3.54
CA ILE A 176 -15.05 -5.12 3.97
C ILE A 176 -16.02 -4.29 4.83
N PRO A 177 -17.32 -4.24 4.50
CA PRO A 177 -18.33 -3.55 5.31
C PRO A 177 -18.67 -4.35 6.58
N GLY A 178 -19.08 -3.65 7.63
CA GLY A 178 -19.51 -4.25 8.90
C GLY A 178 -18.38 -4.59 9.87
N VAL A 179 -17.12 -4.29 9.52
CA VAL A 179 -15.95 -4.57 10.38
C VAL A 179 -15.56 -3.35 11.22
N GLY A 180 -16.05 -2.16 10.86
CA GLY A 180 -15.66 -0.91 11.51
C GLY A 180 -14.16 -0.67 11.43
N LYS A 181 -13.52 -0.37 12.56
CA LYS A 181 -12.07 -0.12 12.65
C LYS A 181 -11.25 -1.30 13.16
N SER A 182 -11.82 -2.50 13.26
CA SER A 182 -11.08 -3.69 13.70
C SER A 182 -9.83 -3.94 12.86
N ASP A 183 -8.77 -4.39 13.51
CA ASP A 183 -7.51 -4.84 12.91
C ASP A 183 -7.41 -6.37 12.83
N LEU A 184 -8.14 -7.05 13.73
CA LEU A 184 -8.21 -8.50 13.90
C LEU A 184 -6.87 -9.18 14.23
N GLU A 185 -5.91 -8.38 14.74
CA GLU A 185 -4.63 -8.82 15.36
C GLU A 185 -4.86 -9.27 16.82
N THR A 186 -5.98 -9.94 17.06
CA THR A 186 -6.37 -10.41 18.39
C THR A 186 -5.53 -11.58 18.86
N PRO A 187 -5.29 -12.62 18.03
CA PRO A 187 -4.50 -13.76 18.46
C PRO A 187 -3.11 -13.35 18.98
N GLU A 188 -2.42 -12.45 18.30
CA GLU A 188 -1.07 -11.96 18.65
C GLU A 188 -1.04 -11.34 20.05
N ARG A 189 -2.08 -10.56 20.40
CA ARG A 189 -2.23 -9.97 21.75
C ARG A 189 -2.50 -11.02 22.81
N VAL A 190 -3.35 -11.99 22.53
CA VAL A 190 -3.66 -13.08 23.46
C VAL A 190 -2.41 -13.94 23.67
N TRP A 191 -1.72 -14.32 22.59
CA TRP A 191 -0.50 -15.12 22.64
C TRP A 191 0.64 -14.41 23.35
N SER A 192 0.83 -13.11 23.13
CA SER A 192 1.85 -12.34 23.84
C SER A 192 1.73 -12.49 25.36
N ALA A 193 0.51 -12.45 25.90
CA ALA A 193 0.28 -12.64 27.33
C ALA A 193 0.48 -14.10 27.78
N HIS A 194 -0.01 -15.08 27.01
CA HIS A 194 0.04 -16.49 27.40
C HIS A 194 1.38 -17.16 27.11
N ASN A 195 2.26 -16.57 26.30
CA ASN A 195 3.61 -17.08 26.09
C ASN A 195 4.43 -17.11 27.39
N ALA A 196 4.09 -16.25 28.36
CA ALA A 196 4.69 -16.27 29.69
C ALA A 196 4.51 -17.63 30.39
N ILE A 197 3.43 -18.37 30.09
CA ILE A 197 3.18 -19.68 30.68
C ILE A 197 3.78 -20.85 29.90
N GLY A 198 4.37 -20.61 28.74
CA GLY A 198 4.86 -21.65 27.84
C GLY A 198 5.92 -22.55 28.48
N ASN A 199 6.90 -21.99 29.19
CA ASN A 199 8.01 -22.78 29.73
C ASN A 199 7.61 -23.71 30.88
N TRP A 200 6.76 -23.27 31.80
CA TRP A 200 6.37 -24.11 32.95
C TRP A 200 5.26 -25.10 32.58
N SER A 201 4.29 -24.70 31.75
CA SER A 201 3.25 -25.63 31.24
C SER A 201 3.82 -26.71 30.32
N LYS A 202 4.99 -26.46 29.71
CA LYS A 202 5.66 -27.42 28.82
C LYS A 202 6.05 -28.73 29.49
N VAL A 203 6.44 -28.71 30.76
CA VAL A 203 6.88 -29.90 31.52
C VAL A 203 5.77 -30.52 32.36
N GLN A 204 4.54 -30.01 32.27
CA GLN A 204 3.40 -30.56 32.99
C GLN A 204 2.82 -31.79 32.28
N GLY A 205 2.20 -32.65 33.08
CA GLY A 205 1.32 -33.69 32.55
C GLY A 205 0.19 -33.10 31.70
N PRO A 206 -0.40 -33.90 30.81
CA PRO A 206 -1.30 -33.39 29.79
C PRO A 206 -2.67 -32.92 30.32
N GLY A 207 -3.16 -33.46 31.44
CA GLY A 207 -4.38 -33.04 32.11
C GLY A 207 -4.16 -31.74 32.88
N SER A 208 -3.20 -31.76 33.81
CA SER A 208 -2.78 -30.60 34.60
C SER A 208 -2.43 -29.38 33.74
N ARG A 209 -1.78 -29.60 32.58
CA ARG A 209 -1.51 -28.54 31.61
C ARG A 209 -2.78 -27.91 31.05
N SER A 210 -3.75 -28.74 30.66
CA SER A 210 -4.98 -28.26 30.04
C SER A 210 -5.78 -27.42 31.03
N ASP A 211 -5.89 -27.87 32.27
CA ASP A 211 -6.53 -27.13 33.35
C ASP A 211 -5.81 -25.80 33.65
N SER A 212 -4.46 -25.81 33.68
CA SER A 212 -3.66 -24.59 33.85
C SER A 212 -3.88 -23.58 32.72
N VAL A 213 -3.91 -24.04 31.47
CA VAL A 213 -4.16 -23.18 30.31
C VAL A 213 -5.57 -22.61 30.35
N ASP A 214 -6.57 -23.43 30.67
CA ASP A 214 -7.96 -22.96 30.79
C ASP A 214 -8.13 -21.92 31.91
N ASP A 215 -7.46 -22.09 33.06
CA ASP A 215 -7.48 -21.12 34.16
C ASP A 215 -6.89 -19.76 33.74
N HIS A 216 -5.74 -19.77 33.06
CA HIS A 216 -5.12 -18.54 32.55
C HIS A 216 -6.00 -17.82 31.51
N LEU A 217 -6.64 -18.58 30.61
CA LEU A 217 -7.56 -18.03 29.62
C LEU A 217 -8.85 -17.52 30.28
N ALA A 218 -9.33 -18.18 31.34
CA ALA A 218 -10.45 -17.72 32.15
C ALA A 218 -10.13 -16.38 32.80
N PHE A 219 -8.93 -16.24 33.37
CA PHE A 219 -8.46 -14.99 33.95
C PHE A 219 -8.35 -13.88 32.90
N TRP A 220 -7.84 -14.17 31.70
CA TRP A 220 -7.84 -13.22 30.58
C TRP A 220 -9.25 -12.73 30.24
N ASN A 221 -10.21 -13.65 30.08
CA ASN A 221 -11.59 -13.31 29.80
C ASN A 221 -12.25 -12.53 30.95
N TRP A 222 -11.95 -12.88 32.19
CA TRP A 222 -12.41 -12.13 33.36
C TRP A 222 -11.89 -10.69 33.33
N LEU A 223 -10.59 -10.47 33.06
CA LEU A 223 -10.02 -9.13 32.90
C LEU A 223 -10.72 -8.34 31.78
N LYS A 224 -10.99 -8.97 30.63
CA LYS A 224 -11.74 -8.34 29.53
C LYS A 224 -13.16 -7.97 29.94
N TYR A 225 -13.81 -8.83 30.73
CA TYR A 225 -15.17 -8.63 31.19
C TYR A 225 -15.27 -7.47 32.20
N VAL A 226 -14.40 -7.43 33.22
CA VAL A 226 -14.45 -6.38 34.25
C VAL A 226 -14.00 -5.01 33.73
N SER A 227 -13.11 -4.96 32.73
CA SER A 227 -12.63 -3.71 32.12
C SER A 227 -13.46 -3.25 30.92
N HIS A 228 -14.50 -4.01 30.53
CA HIS A 228 -15.20 -3.82 29.27
C HIS A 228 -15.88 -2.46 29.14
N GLY A 229 -16.49 -1.97 30.22
CA GLY A 229 -17.19 -0.67 30.24
C GLY A 229 -16.26 0.50 29.93
N ASP A 230 -15.14 0.60 30.66
CA ASP A 230 -14.14 1.66 30.49
C ASP A 230 -13.45 1.57 29.12
N PHE A 231 -13.22 0.36 28.64
CA PHE A 231 -12.66 0.13 27.31
C PHE A 231 -13.60 0.63 26.21
N LEU A 232 -14.88 0.25 26.25
CA LEU A 232 -15.87 0.68 25.27
C LEU A 232 -16.10 2.19 25.29
N LEU A 233 -16.13 2.82 26.47
CA LEU A 233 -16.28 4.28 26.57
C LEU A 233 -15.10 5.02 25.91
N ARG A 234 -13.86 4.61 26.20
CA ARG A 234 -12.67 5.19 25.57
C ARG A 234 -12.68 4.98 24.06
N LYS A 235 -13.03 3.77 23.59
CA LYS A 235 -13.16 3.49 22.16
C LYS A 235 -14.25 4.33 21.51
N TYR A 236 -15.40 4.52 22.17
CA TYR A 236 -16.50 5.33 21.67
C TYR A 236 -16.08 6.80 21.45
N MET A 237 -15.41 7.40 22.44
CA MET A 237 -14.93 8.78 22.34
C MET A 237 -13.92 8.94 21.19
N ALA A 238 -12.98 8.00 21.06
CA ALA A 238 -12.02 7.99 19.96
C ALA A 238 -12.70 7.81 18.59
N ALA A 239 -13.65 6.88 18.49
CA ALA A 239 -14.41 6.62 17.26
C ALA A 239 -15.25 7.83 16.83
N LEU A 240 -15.87 8.55 17.77
CA LEU A 240 -16.62 9.78 17.48
C LEU A 240 -15.72 10.88 16.89
N ALA A 241 -14.56 11.12 17.51
CA ALA A 241 -13.61 12.12 17.05
C ALA A 241 -13.13 11.80 15.63
N GLU A 242 -12.74 10.54 15.40
CA GLU A 242 -12.26 10.08 14.10
C GLU A 242 -13.36 10.15 13.03
N ARG A 243 -14.56 9.66 13.33
CA ARG A 243 -15.71 9.71 12.40
C ARG A 243 -15.97 11.13 11.92
N ASN A 244 -15.91 12.12 12.81
CA ASN A 244 -16.14 13.52 12.43
C ASN A 244 -15.08 14.00 11.44
N ILE A 245 -13.80 13.66 11.67
CA ILE A 245 -12.69 13.99 10.78
C ILE A 245 -12.88 13.33 9.41
N GLN A 246 -13.08 12.01 9.39
CA GLN A 246 -13.13 11.25 8.14
C GLN A 246 -14.37 11.55 7.31
N ARG A 247 -15.54 11.68 7.94
CA ARG A 247 -16.79 11.99 7.24
C ARG A 247 -16.73 13.33 6.54
N GLU A 248 -16.18 14.32 7.22
CA GLU A 248 -16.13 15.66 6.66
C GLU A 248 -14.94 15.83 5.70
N GLY A 249 -13.85 15.06 5.87
CA GLY A 249 -12.81 14.92 4.85
C GLY A 249 -13.36 14.33 3.54
N HIS A 250 -14.13 13.24 3.63
CA HIS A 250 -14.77 12.61 2.48
C HIS A 250 -15.84 13.52 1.84
N ARG A 251 -16.64 14.23 2.64
CA ARG A 251 -17.60 15.22 2.14
C ARG A 251 -16.90 16.36 1.38
N GLY A 252 -15.78 16.84 1.92
CA GLY A 252 -14.94 17.84 1.24
C GLY A 252 -14.44 17.35 -0.11
N PHE A 253 -13.89 16.13 -0.16
CA PHE A 253 -13.41 15.51 -1.39
C PHE A 253 -14.55 15.28 -2.40
N THR A 254 -15.70 14.80 -1.95
CA THR A 254 -16.85 14.57 -2.83
C THR A 254 -17.39 15.87 -3.41
N ALA A 255 -17.36 16.97 -2.65
CA ALA A 255 -17.82 18.28 -3.12
C ALA A 255 -16.92 18.89 -4.20
N THR A 256 -15.67 18.44 -4.31
CA THR A 256 -14.70 18.92 -5.31
C THR A 256 -14.78 18.18 -6.65
N LEU A 257 -15.59 17.12 -6.73
CA LEU A 257 -15.70 16.25 -7.90
C LEU A 257 -17.01 16.48 -8.66
N GLU A 258 -17.02 16.12 -9.94
CA GLU A 258 -18.22 16.21 -10.76
C GLU A 258 -19.27 15.19 -10.30
N LYS A 259 -20.52 15.64 -10.21
CA LYS A 259 -21.60 14.83 -9.62
C LYS A 259 -21.84 13.51 -10.35
N PHE A 260 -21.70 13.49 -11.69
CA PHE A 260 -21.93 12.27 -12.45
C PHE A 260 -20.84 11.22 -12.19
N LEU A 261 -19.58 11.64 -12.03
CA LEU A 261 -18.46 10.75 -11.68
C LEU A 261 -18.68 10.13 -10.30
N VAL A 262 -19.07 10.95 -9.31
CA VAL A 262 -19.38 10.47 -7.96
C VAL A 262 -20.48 9.40 -7.99
N VAL A 263 -21.55 9.61 -8.76
CA VAL A 263 -22.64 8.62 -8.88
C VAL A 263 -22.15 7.32 -9.53
N LYS A 264 -21.34 7.42 -10.59
CA LYS A 264 -20.72 6.25 -11.25
C LYS A 264 -19.85 5.45 -10.28
N TRP A 265 -18.98 6.14 -9.53
CA TRP A 265 -18.06 5.51 -8.60
C TRP A 265 -18.77 4.94 -7.37
N GLU A 266 -19.78 5.62 -6.83
CA GLU A 266 -20.63 5.10 -5.76
C GLU A 266 -21.29 3.79 -6.17
N ALA A 267 -21.87 3.74 -7.38
CA ALA A 267 -22.50 2.53 -7.90
C ALA A 267 -21.48 1.37 -8.03
N MET A 268 -20.26 1.67 -8.47
CA MET A 268 -19.18 0.68 -8.55
C MET A 268 -18.78 0.15 -7.16
N CYS A 269 -18.60 1.02 -6.17
CA CYS A 269 -18.32 0.65 -4.79
C CYS A 269 -19.42 -0.25 -4.20
N VAL A 270 -20.68 0.15 -4.33
CA VAL A 270 -21.82 -0.62 -3.81
C VAL A 270 -21.96 -1.97 -4.51
N ALA A 271 -21.73 -2.04 -5.82
CA ALA A 271 -21.75 -3.28 -6.57
C ALA A 271 -20.65 -4.24 -6.09
N TRP A 272 -19.43 -3.73 -5.89
CA TRP A 272 -18.31 -4.50 -5.35
C TRP A 272 -18.57 -4.97 -3.91
N GLU A 273 -19.11 -4.12 -3.04
CA GLU A 273 -19.39 -4.46 -1.64
C GLU A 273 -20.42 -5.59 -1.50
N LYS A 274 -21.49 -5.55 -2.31
CA LYS A 274 -22.58 -6.54 -2.30
C LYS A 274 -22.19 -7.86 -2.94
N ASP A 275 -21.15 -7.87 -3.76
CA ASP A 275 -20.70 -9.05 -4.50
C ASP A 275 -20.27 -10.18 -3.53
N PRO A 276 -20.80 -11.41 -3.69
CA PRO A 276 -20.40 -12.54 -2.86
C PRO A 276 -18.94 -12.91 -3.07
N PHE A 277 -18.38 -13.66 -2.12
CA PHE A 277 -17.03 -14.19 -2.25
C PHE A 277 -17.03 -15.48 -3.10
N PRO A 278 -16.07 -15.69 -4.02
CA PRO A 278 -15.03 -14.75 -4.46
C PRO A 278 -15.62 -13.61 -5.30
N LYS A 279 -15.09 -12.39 -5.13
CA LYS A 279 -15.57 -11.20 -5.83
C LYS A 279 -15.22 -11.27 -7.32
N LYS A 280 -16.22 -11.01 -8.16
CA LYS A 280 -16.17 -11.00 -9.63
C LYS A 280 -16.39 -9.60 -10.22
N LYS A 281 -17.03 -8.69 -9.49
CA LYS A 281 -17.24 -7.30 -9.95
C LYS A 281 -15.90 -6.58 -10.10
N PRO A 282 -15.80 -5.49 -10.89
CA PRO A 282 -14.56 -4.72 -11.00
C PRO A 282 -14.19 -4.09 -9.65
N ASN A 283 -12.90 -4.13 -9.30
CA ASN A 283 -12.38 -3.60 -8.06
C ASN A 283 -12.25 -2.06 -8.13
N PRO A 284 -13.06 -1.28 -7.40
CA PRO A 284 -13.00 0.18 -7.47
C PRO A 284 -11.71 0.75 -6.86
N TYR A 285 -11.04 -0.03 -6.01
CA TYR A 285 -9.81 0.36 -5.29
C TYR A 285 -8.54 0.04 -6.08
N HIS A 286 -8.66 -0.77 -7.14
CA HIS A 286 -7.54 -1.10 -8.00
C HIS A 286 -7.32 0.02 -9.01
N THR A 287 -6.06 0.39 -9.20
CA THR A 287 -5.58 1.21 -10.31
C THR A 287 -4.65 0.34 -11.12
N GLU A 288 -4.93 0.18 -12.42
CA GLU A 288 -3.94 -0.38 -13.33
C GLU A 288 -2.83 0.65 -13.48
N SER A 289 -1.77 0.49 -12.70
CA SER A 289 -0.54 1.24 -12.94
C SER A 289 0.02 0.71 -14.26
N ALA A 290 -0.20 1.46 -15.35
CA ALA A 290 0.37 1.16 -16.67
C ALA A 290 1.92 1.26 -16.70
N VAL A 291 2.57 1.30 -15.52
CA VAL A 291 3.98 1.58 -15.39
C VAL A 291 4.62 0.67 -14.34
N ILE A 292 5.75 0.07 -14.72
CA ILE A 292 6.49 -0.91 -13.94
C ILE A 292 7.04 -0.23 -12.67
N THR A 293 6.68 -0.76 -11.49
CA THR A 293 7.14 -0.23 -10.19
C THR A 293 8.58 -0.63 -9.90
N GLU A 294 9.25 0.07 -8.98
CA GLU A 294 10.63 -0.25 -8.56
C GLU A 294 10.74 -1.70 -8.07
N ALA A 295 9.70 -2.19 -7.35
CA ALA A 295 9.63 -3.58 -6.87
C ALA A 295 9.50 -4.59 -8.01
N GLN A 296 8.67 -4.29 -9.02
CA GLN A 296 8.48 -5.15 -10.18
C GLN A 296 9.76 -5.24 -11.03
N VAL A 297 10.47 -4.13 -11.23
CA VAL A 297 11.79 -4.15 -11.90
C VAL A 297 12.80 -4.98 -11.12
N ARG A 298 12.86 -4.85 -9.79
CA ARG A 298 13.77 -5.66 -8.96
C ARG A 298 13.48 -7.16 -9.10
N LYS A 299 12.20 -7.54 -9.15
CA LYS A 299 11.77 -8.92 -9.37
C LYS A 299 12.17 -9.44 -10.75
N GLU A 300 11.91 -8.68 -11.80
CA GLU A 300 12.28 -9.03 -13.18
C GLU A 300 13.79 -9.21 -13.32
N LEU A 301 14.59 -8.31 -12.74
CA LEU A 301 16.05 -8.42 -12.74
C LEU A 301 16.55 -9.66 -11.96
N ALA A 302 15.88 -10.03 -10.87
CA ALA A 302 16.21 -11.26 -10.12
C ALA A 302 15.85 -12.53 -10.92
N GLU A 303 14.72 -12.54 -11.63
CA GLU A 303 14.31 -13.64 -12.51
C GLU A 303 15.19 -13.75 -13.76
N GLU A 304 15.65 -12.63 -14.33
CA GLU A 304 16.66 -12.59 -15.40
C GLU A 304 17.99 -13.19 -14.92
N GLU A 305 18.47 -12.80 -13.73
CA GLU A 305 19.69 -13.35 -13.15
C GLU A 305 19.59 -14.86 -12.88
N GLN A 306 18.47 -15.32 -12.35
CA GLN A 306 18.23 -16.74 -12.11
C GLN A 306 18.25 -17.55 -13.41
N ARG A 307 17.64 -17.02 -14.49
CA ARG A 307 17.71 -17.64 -15.83
C ARG A 307 19.13 -17.69 -16.37
N ARG A 308 19.88 -16.59 -16.24
CA ARG A 308 21.30 -16.53 -16.67
C ARG A 308 22.16 -17.56 -15.95
N LEU A 309 21.96 -17.75 -14.65
CA LEU A 309 22.67 -18.78 -13.87
C LEU A 309 22.26 -20.20 -14.27
N ALA A 310 20.97 -20.43 -14.59
CA ALA A 310 20.48 -21.71 -15.08
C ALA A 310 21.06 -22.08 -16.47
N ASP A 311 21.27 -21.08 -17.33
CA ASP A 311 21.87 -21.23 -18.66
C ASP A 311 23.42 -21.32 -18.63
N GLY A 312 24.03 -21.41 -17.44
CA GLY A 312 25.47 -21.60 -17.27
C GLY A 312 26.31 -20.33 -17.12
N GLY A 313 25.68 -19.18 -16.82
CA GLY A 313 26.38 -17.93 -16.54
C GLY A 313 27.15 -17.95 -15.22
N THR A 314 28.31 -17.29 -15.18
CA THR A 314 29.15 -17.17 -13.97
C THR A 314 28.76 -15.92 -13.17
N SER A 315 28.53 -16.06 -11.86
CA SER A 315 28.37 -14.91 -10.96
C SER A 315 29.72 -14.32 -10.56
N LEU A 316 29.84 -12.99 -10.58
CA LEU A 316 31.05 -12.27 -10.18
C LEU A 316 31.24 -12.19 -8.66
N HIS A 317 30.15 -12.23 -7.90
CA HIS A 317 30.14 -12.16 -6.43
C HIS A 317 28.91 -12.89 -5.86
N THR A 318 28.81 -13.03 -4.53
CA THR A 318 27.57 -13.50 -3.87
C THR A 318 26.40 -12.52 -4.04
N THR A 319 26.72 -11.25 -4.33
CA THR A 319 25.76 -10.21 -4.68
C THR A 319 25.54 -10.24 -6.20
N SER A 320 24.35 -9.95 -6.70
CA SER A 320 24.14 -9.77 -8.15
C SER A 320 24.41 -8.31 -8.57
N ALA A 321 24.64 -8.06 -9.86
CA ALA A 321 24.81 -6.70 -10.39
C ALA A 321 23.57 -5.81 -10.12
N ALA A 322 22.36 -6.36 -10.29
CA ALA A 322 21.11 -5.67 -9.98
C ALA A 322 20.96 -5.37 -8.46
N SER A 323 21.36 -6.30 -7.60
CA SER A 323 21.38 -6.11 -6.15
C SER A 323 22.40 -5.04 -5.74
N PHE A 324 23.56 -4.96 -6.39
CA PHE A 324 24.55 -3.91 -6.16
C PHE A 324 23.98 -2.50 -6.40
N ILE A 325 23.29 -2.30 -7.53
CA ILE A 325 22.62 -1.02 -7.83
C ILE A 325 21.50 -0.76 -6.82
N SER A 326 20.66 -1.76 -6.53
CA SER A 326 19.55 -1.62 -5.57
C SER A 326 20.01 -1.20 -4.17
N ILE A 327 21.09 -1.79 -3.66
CA ILE A 327 21.71 -1.41 -2.37
C ILE A 327 22.20 0.03 -2.43
N GLY A 328 22.85 0.44 -3.52
CA GLY A 328 23.31 1.82 -3.71
C GLY A 328 22.15 2.81 -3.68
N LEU A 329 21.04 2.52 -4.38
CA LEU A 329 19.85 3.36 -4.40
C LEU A 329 19.22 3.54 -3.00
N GLU A 330 19.22 2.49 -2.18
CA GLU A 330 18.75 2.56 -0.79
C GLU A 330 19.68 3.41 0.10
N ILE A 331 20.99 3.36 -0.14
CA ILE A 331 21.96 4.22 0.55
C ILE A 331 21.71 5.68 0.14
N GLU A 332 21.50 5.96 -1.14
CA GLU A 332 21.18 7.31 -1.65
C GLU A 332 19.88 7.87 -1.04
N ASP A 333 18.82 7.05 -0.94
CA ASP A 333 17.58 7.41 -0.25
C ASP A 333 17.82 7.72 1.24
N THR A 334 18.71 6.96 1.89
CA THR A 334 19.10 7.17 3.30
C THR A 334 19.91 8.45 3.47
N GLN A 335 20.87 8.75 2.57
CA GLN A 335 21.62 10.02 2.57
C GLN A 335 20.67 11.22 2.47
N ARG A 336 19.70 11.18 1.55
CA ARG A 336 18.69 12.25 1.40
C ARG A 336 17.85 12.42 2.67
N ARG A 337 17.46 11.32 3.33
CA ARG A 337 16.71 11.37 4.59
C ARG A 337 17.52 12.01 5.71
N ILE A 338 18.78 11.60 5.90
CA ILE A 338 19.66 12.12 6.95
C ILE A 338 19.98 13.60 6.71
N ARG A 339 20.27 14.01 5.46
CA ARG A 339 20.50 15.42 5.10
C ARG A 339 19.33 16.31 5.52
N ARG A 340 18.08 15.85 5.30
CA ARG A 340 16.88 16.57 5.76
C ARG A 340 16.76 16.64 7.29
N LEU A 341 17.10 15.56 7.98
CA LEU A 341 17.09 15.53 9.45
C LEU A 341 18.15 16.47 10.03
N ALA A 342 19.37 16.45 9.49
CA ALA A 342 20.46 17.34 9.87
C ALA A 342 20.08 18.82 9.70
N LYS A 343 19.49 19.18 8.55
CA LYS A 343 19.00 20.56 8.29
C LYS A 343 17.88 20.99 9.24
N SER A 344 17.10 20.06 9.79
CA SER A 344 16.06 20.36 10.78
C SER A 344 16.55 20.38 12.23
N ALA A 345 17.67 19.70 12.51
CA ALA A 345 18.28 19.62 13.83
C ALA A 345 19.11 20.87 14.15
N SER A 346 19.74 21.49 13.15
CA SER A 346 20.64 22.64 13.33
C SER A 346 20.00 23.88 13.98
N SER A 347 18.66 23.99 14.01
CA SER A 347 17.98 25.15 14.58
C SER A 347 17.65 25.04 16.07
N GLN A 348 17.32 23.85 16.62
CA GLN A 348 16.94 23.64 18.04
C GLN A 348 16.98 22.13 18.42
N ALA A 349 18.11 21.44 18.23
CA ALA A 349 18.18 20.01 18.58
C ALA A 349 18.33 19.79 20.10
N THR A 350 17.59 18.82 20.62
CA THR A 350 17.84 18.27 21.96
C THR A 350 18.99 17.27 21.91
N ALA A 351 19.76 17.11 22.99
CA ALA A 351 20.89 16.16 23.05
C ALA A 351 20.51 14.72 22.62
N ARG A 352 19.24 14.31 22.84
CA ARG A 352 18.70 13.03 22.37
C ARG A 352 18.56 12.96 20.85
N GLN A 353 18.17 14.06 20.19
CA GLN A 353 18.07 14.14 18.74
C GLN A 353 19.45 14.18 18.08
N GLU A 354 20.43 14.84 18.70
CA GLU A 354 21.82 14.86 18.25
C GLU A 354 22.44 13.45 18.33
N GLY A 355 22.28 12.76 19.46
CA GLY A 355 22.73 11.37 19.62
C GLY A 355 22.12 10.42 18.58
N GLY A 356 20.81 10.56 18.32
CA GLY A 356 20.14 9.76 17.28
C GLY A 356 20.61 10.07 15.85
N LEU A 357 20.98 11.33 15.56
CA LEU A 357 21.54 11.70 14.27
C LEU A 357 22.94 11.11 14.07
N ILE A 358 23.78 11.14 15.12
CA ILE A 358 25.13 10.53 15.11
C ILE A 358 25.03 9.03 14.86
N GLU A 359 24.12 8.33 15.55
CA GLU A 359 23.90 6.90 15.35
C GLU A 359 23.50 6.58 13.90
N GLN A 360 22.58 7.37 13.32
CA GLN A 360 22.17 7.20 11.92
C GLN A 360 23.32 7.48 10.94
N ARG A 361 24.18 8.47 11.21
CA ARG A 361 25.37 8.75 10.41
C ARG A 361 26.39 7.61 10.47
N ASN A 362 26.62 7.02 11.64
CA ASN A 362 27.51 5.88 11.80
C ASN A 362 26.99 4.65 11.04
N GLN A 363 25.70 4.34 11.17
CA GLN A 363 25.07 3.25 10.42
C GLN A 363 25.19 3.46 8.90
N LEU A 364 24.97 4.70 8.43
CA LEU A 364 25.14 5.05 7.03
C LEU A 364 26.60 4.87 6.57
N ARG A 365 27.58 5.31 7.35
CA ARG A 365 29.01 5.16 7.03
C ARG A 365 29.40 3.68 6.89
N THR A 366 28.92 2.82 7.78
CA THR A 366 29.14 1.36 7.67
C THR A 366 28.52 0.79 6.39
N ARG A 367 27.31 1.20 6.02
CA ARG A 367 26.67 0.75 4.76
C ARG A 367 27.43 1.22 3.52
N ILE A 368 27.92 2.47 3.51
CA ILE A 368 28.73 3.02 2.41
C ILE A 368 30.04 2.24 2.26
N GLN A 369 30.74 1.96 3.37
CA GLN A 369 31.96 1.17 3.35
C GLN A 369 31.73 -0.25 2.81
N GLY A 370 30.67 -0.93 3.27
CA GLY A 370 30.33 -2.26 2.77
C GLY A 370 29.97 -2.26 1.27
N TRP A 371 29.25 -1.25 0.79
CA TRP A 371 28.96 -1.10 -0.64
C TRP A 371 30.21 -0.73 -1.46
N GLY A 372 31.12 0.06 -0.89
CA GLY A 372 32.40 0.43 -1.50
C GLY A 372 33.30 -0.77 -1.81
N GLN A 373 33.20 -1.86 -1.04
CA GLN A 373 33.93 -3.11 -1.31
C GLN A 373 33.46 -3.82 -2.59
N LEU A 374 32.22 -3.56 -3.03
CA LEU A 374 31.67 -4.15 -4.25
C LEU A 374 32.02 -3.34 -5.51
N ILE A 375 32.41 -2.06 -5.35
CA ILE A 375 32.73 -1.16 -6.47
C ILE A 375 33.83 -1.74 -7.38
N PRO A 376 34.98 -2.25 -6.89
CA PRO A 376 36.02 -2.80 -7.76
C PRO A 376 35.59 -4.02 -8.58
N ILE A 377 34.52 -4.71 -8.15
CA ILE A 377 33.99 -5.91 -8.82
C ILE A 377 33.12 -5.51 -10.02
N TYR A 378 32.19 -4.57 -9.82
CA TYR A 378 31.22 -4.17 -10.86
C TYR A 378 31.64 -2.94 -11.68
N MET A 379 32.55 -2.13 -11.16
CA MET A 379 33.09 -0.95 -11.83
C MET A 379 34.63 -0.93 -11.75
N PRO A 380 35.32 -1.95 -12.31
CA PRO A 380 36.77 -2.12 -12.16
C PRO A 380 37.58 -0.93 -12.72
N GLY A 381 37.10 -0.28 -13.79
CA GLY A 381 37.80 0.86 -14.39
C GLY A 381 37.62 2.19 -13.64
N LEU A 382 36.82 2.22 -12.56
CA LEU A 382 36.51 3.47 -11.86
C LEU A 382 37.74 4.13 -11.24
N LEU A 383 38.67 3.34 -10.71
CA LEU A 383 39.89 3.87 -10.10
C LEU A 383 40.73 4.63 -11.13
N GLN A 384 40.84 4.11 -12.35
CA GLN A 384 41.54 4.76 -13.46
C GLN A 384 40.76 5.96 -14.00
N TYR A 385 39.43 5.91 -14.02
CA TYR A 385 38.61 7.05 -14.39
C TYR A 385 38.79 8.23 -13.41
N LYS A 386 38.83 7.95 -12.10
CA LYS A 386 39.04 8.99 -11.07
C LYS A 386 40.35 9.76 -11.23
N THR A 387 41.42 9.13 -11.73
CA THR A 387 42.70 9.85 -11.95
C THR A 387 42.64 10.82 -13.12
N THR A 388 41.70 10.65 -14.04
CA THR A 388 41.48 11.56 -15.17
C THR A 388 40.64 12.79 -14.81
N LEU A 389 39.96 12.77 -13.66
CA LEU A 389 39.12 13.87 -13.19
C LEU A 389 39.96 14.95 -12.47
N PRO A 390 39.55 16.24 -12.54
CA PRO A 390 40.18 17.31 -11.78
C PRO A 390 40.17 17.02 -10.27
N ARG A 391 41.27 17.35 -9.57
CA ARG A 391 41.35 17.22 -8.11
C ARG A 391 40.25 18.08 -7.45
N GLY A 392 39.48 17.47 -6.55
CA GLY A 392 38.36 18.12 -5.85
C GLY A 392 37.01 18.04 -6.57
N SER A 393 36.91 17.30 -7.68
CA SER A 393 35.65 17.10 -8.41
C SER A 393 34.68 16.10 -7.75
N TYR A 394 35.12 15.38 -6.70
CA TYR A 394 34.32 14.40 -5.97
C TYR A 394 34.72 14.36 -4.50
N ALA A 395 33.76 14.02 -3.64
CA ALA A 395 33.92 13.97 -2.18
C ALA A 395 33.81 12.51 -1.66
N ASP A 396 34.85 11.71 -1.89
CA ASP A 396 34.91 10.34 -1.35
C ASP A 396 35.11 10.33 0.18
N ASP A 397 35.82 11.33 0.73
CA ASP A 397 36.16 11.46 2.16
C ASP A 397 35.46 12.64 2.83
N ALA A 398 34.16 12.82 2.57
CA ALA A 398 33.38 13.87 3.23
C ALA A 398 33.31 13.63 4.76
N GLU A 399 33.32 14.74 5.53
CA GLU A 399 33.23 14.70 6.99
C GLU A 399 31.94 13.99 7.45
N ASN A 400 30.82 14.31 6.79
CA ASN A 400 29.50 13.74 7.04
C ASN A 400 29.19 12.61 6.03
N ALA A 401 28.63 11.51 6.53
CA ALA A 401 28.30 10.33 5.71
C ALA A 401 27.24 10.63 4.63
N GLU A 402 26.33 11.59 4.87
CA GLU A 402 25.33 12.01 3.89
C GLU A 402 25.91 12.77 2.69
N ASP A 403 27.12 13.31 2.81
CA ASP A 403 27.76 14.13 1.77
C ASP A 403 28.83 13.37 0.97
N VAL A 404 29.05 12.10 1.29
CA VAL A 404 29.92 11.20 0.51
C VAL A 404 29.29 10.92 -0.86
N ASP A 405 30.09 11.05 -1.91
CA ASP A 405 29.64 10.78 -3.28
C ASP A 405 29.53 9.29 -3.59
N LEU A 406 28.34 8.85 -4.01
CA LEU A 406 28.09 7.48 -4.45
C LEU A 406 28.32 7.35 -5.95
N TRP A 407 29.19 6.42 -6.34
CA TRP A 407 29.57 6.18 -7.73
C TRP A 407 28.65 5.16 -8.41
N PHE A 408 27.75 5.66 -9.25
CA PHE A 408 26.91 4.86 -10.12
C PHE A 408 27.36 4.98 -11.59
N PRO A 409 26.97 4.04 -12.48
CA PRO A 409 27.12 4.20 -13.93
C PRO A 409 26.61 5.56 -14.45
N SER A 410 25.53 6.10 -13.88
CA SER A 410 24.99 7.41 -14.25
C SER A 410 25.92 8.60 -13.99
N ARG A 411 26.91 8.45 -13.10
CA ARG A 411 27.91 9.49 -12.80
C ARG A 411 29.16 9.40 -13.68
N VAL A 412 29.34 8.30 -14.39
CA VAL A 412 30.42 8.12 -15.35
C VAL A 412 29.98 8.69 -16.70
N ASP A 413 30.87 9.39 -17.39
CA ASP A 413 30.60 9.90 -18.73
C ASP A 413 30.27 8.77 -19.72
N CYS A 414 29.36 9.02 -20.66
CA CYS A 414 28.83 7.98 -21.55
C CYS A 414 29.93 7.27 -22.36
N THR A 415 30.98 8.00 -22.74
CA THR A 415 32.13 7.48 -23.50
C THR A 415 33.00 6.52 -22.70
N ALA A 416 33.04 6.69 -21.36
CA ALA A 416 33.87 5.90 -20.45
C ALA A 416 33.10 4.74 -19.80
N ARG A 417 31.77 4.66 -19.91
CA ARG A 417 30.97 3.61 -19.24
C ARG A 417 31.35 2.20 -19.67
N ALA A 418 31.60 1.98 -20.96
CA ALA A 418 31.96 0.67 -21.49
C ALA A 418 33.33 0.17 -20.97
N THR A 419 34.22 1.07 -20.58
CA THR A 419 35.54 0.73 -20.03
C THR A 419 35.55 0.71 -18.50
N VAL A 420 34.65 1.45 -17.85
CA VAL A 420 34.55 1.55 -16.39
C VAL A 420 33.67 0.46 -15.77
N CYS A 421 32.53 0.17 -16.38
CA CYS A 421 31.49 -0.71 -15.83
C CYS A 421 31.52 -2.10 -16.47
N VAL A 422 31.07 -3.11 -15.73
CA VAL A 422 30.75 -4.43 -16.32
C VAL A 422 29.56 -4.33 -17.28
N THR A 423 29.46 -5.28 -18.21
CA THR A 423 28.39 -5.34 -19.21
C THR A 423 27.00 -5.36 -18.55
N ASN A 424 26.04 -4.67 -19.17
CA ASN A 424 24.64 -4.56 -18.74
C ASN A 424 24.39 -3.76 -17.44
N LEU A 425 25.41 -3.29 -16.73
CA LEU A 425 25.23 -2.54 -15.47
C LEU A 425 24.54 -1.16 -15.68
N PRO A 426 24.90 -0.35 -16.69
CA PRO A 426 24.20 0.90 -16.98
C PRO A 426 22.72 0.71 -17.33
N GLU A 427 22.37 -0.33 -18.07
CA GLU A 427 21.01 -0.67 -18.48
C GLU A 427 20.14 -1.10 -17.28
N MET A 428 20.72 -1.86 -16.35
CA MET A 428 20.05 -2.21 -15.09
C MET A 428 19.77 -0.98 -14.24
N GLU A 429 20.73 -0.06 -14.14
CA GLU A 429 20.51 1.22 -13.44
C GLU A 429 19.41 2.03 -14.13
N GLU A 430 19.42 2.12 -15.47
CA GLU A 430 18.42 2.88 -16.22
C GLU A 430 17.00 2.36 -15.96
N LYS A 431 16.79 1.04 -16.00
CA LYS A 431 15.50 0.41 -15.69
C LYS A 431 15.03 0.80 -14.29
N LEU A 432 15.90 0.69 -13.29
CA LEU A 432 15.57 1.04 -11.89
C LEU A 432 15.28 2.54 -11.71
N ARG A 433 16.07 3.42 -12.32
CA ARG A 433 15.87 4.88 -12.26
C ARG A 433 14.57 5.30 -12.95
N THR A 434 14.20 4.63 -14.04
CA THR A 434 12.93 4.85 -14.74
C THR A 434 11.75 4.52 -13.83
N ALA A 435 11.76 3.33 -13.22
CA ALA A 435 10.72 2.94 -12.26
C ALA A 435 10.65 3.87 -11.04
N GLN A 436 11.81 4.28 -10.49
CA GLN A 436 11.87 5.26 -9.40
C GLN A 436 11.23 6.61 -9.77
N CYS A 437 11.35 7.06 -11.02
CA CYS A 437 10.70 8.29 -11.49
C CYS A 437 9.18 8.17 -11.43
N PHE A 438 8.63 7.08 -11.95
CA PHE A 438 7.18 6.86 -11.97
C PHE A 438 6.60 6.69 -10.57
N ASP A 439 7.23 5.87 -9.73
CA ASP A 439 6.82 5.68 -8.32
C ASP A 439 6.88 7.00 -7.55
N SER A 440 7.90 7.83 -7.80
CA SER A 440 8.03 9.13 -7.14
C SER A 440 6.96 10.13 -7.60
N LEU A 441 6.63 10.16 -8.90
CA LEU A 441 5.55 11.01 -9.42
C LEU A 441 4.18 10.60 -8.87
N ASP A 442 3.90 9.30 -8.82
CA ASP A 442 2.64 8.78 -8.28
C ASP A 442 2.49 9.13 -6.78
N ASN A 443 3.59 9.01 -6.02
CA ASN A 443 3.64 9.46 -4.63
C ASN A 443 3.38 10.97 -4.50
N VAL A 444 3.96 11.81 -5.36
CA VAL A 444 3.70 13.26 -5.36
C VAL A 444 2.21 13.55 -5.63
N ARG A 445 1.63 12.94 -6.66
CA ARG A 445 0.19 13.09 -7.00
C ARG A 445 -0.70 12.70 -5.83
N THR A 446 -0.50 11.50 -5.28
CA THR A 446 -1.29 10.98 -4.15
C THR A 446 -1.24 11.92 -2.94
N ILE A 447 -0.04 12.40 -2.60
CA ILE A 447 0.14 13.31 -1.46
C ILE A 447 -0.52 14.68 -1.71
N LEU A 448 -0.46 15.21 -2.94
CA LEU A 448 -1.09 16.48 -3.30
C LEU A 448 -2.62 16.40 -3.28
N THR A 449 -3.21 15.30 -3.75
CA THR A 449 -4.66 15.05 -3.64
C THR A 449 -5.09 15.01 -2.17
N LEU A 450 -4.39 14.24 -1.34
CA LEU A 450 -4.66 14.16 0.10
C LEU A 450 -4.55 15.54 0.77
N LYS A 451 -3.51 16.31 0.45
CA LYS A 451 -3.29 17.66 0.99
C LYS A 451 -4.44 18.61 0.60
N SER A 452 -4.89 18.58 -0.65
CA SER A 452 -5.98 19.42 -1.15
C SER A 452 -7.27 19.18 -0.34
N CYS A 453 -7.61 17.91 -0.10
CA CYS A 453 -8.73 17.51 0.74
C CYS A 453 -8.58 18.01 2.19
N MET A 454 -7.39 17.90 2.77
CA MET A 454 -7.12 18.34 4.15
C MET A 454 -7.21 19.87 4.31
N VAL A 455 -6.75 20.63 3.32
CA VAL A 455 -6.86 22.10 3.31
C VAL A 455 -8.33 22.51 3.21
N ALA A 456 -9.10 21.89 2.29
CA ALA A 456 -10.53 22.12 2.17
C ALA A 456 -11.26 21.80 3.48
N PHE A 457 -10.97 20.65 4.10
CA PHE A 457 -11.51 20.26 5.41
C PHE A 457 -11.22 21.30 6.49
N LYS A 458 -9.96 21.74 6.61
CA LYS A 458 -9.56 22.72 7.62
C LYS A 458 -10.31 24.03 7.44
N SER A 459 -10.39 24.55 6.22
CA SER A 459 -11.04 25.82 5.91
C SER A 459 -12.52 25.85 6.33
N LYS A 460 -13.20 24.72 6.15
CA LYS A 460 -14.64 24.60 6.37
C LYS A 460 -15.00 24.26 7.81
N ASN A 461 -14.19 23.44 8.50
CA ASN A 461 -14.62 22.78 9.74
C ASN A 461 -13.80 23.11 10.97
N VAL A 462 -12.57 23.61 10.79
CA VAL A 462 -11.71 23.95 11.93
C VAL A 462 -11.95 25.41 12.30
N ARG A 463 -12.32 25.62 13.57
CA ARG A 463 -12.52 26.94 14.18
C ARG A 463 -11.68 27.02 15.46
N GLY A 464 -11.11 28.19 15.74
CA GLY A 464 -10.25 28.41 16.90
C GLY A 464 -8.76 28.12 16.66
N GLN A 465 -7.91 28.76 17.47
CA GLN A 465 -6.46 28.78 17.29
C GLN A 465 -5.81 27.41 17.54
N ARG A 466 -6.16 26.72 18.63
CA ARG A 466 -5.57 25.42 19.02
C ARG A 466 -5.78 24.33 17.97
N GLU A 467 -7.03 24.12 17.56
CA GLU A 467 -7.38 23.13 16.52
C GLU A 467 -6.83 23.52 15.15
N GLY A 468 -6.75 24.82 14.86
CA GLY A 468 -6.11 25.37 13.67
C GLY A 468 -4.62 25.02 13.58
N THR A 469 -3.89 25.16 14.69
CA THR A 469 -2.45 24.83 14.77
C THR A 469 -2.22 23.33 14.68
N ARG A 470 -3.03 22.51 15.36
CA ARG A 470 -2.93 21.04 15.28
C ARG A 470 -3.15 20.55 13.85
N SER A 471 -4.17 21.07 13.16
CA SER A 471 -4.46 20.71 11.77
C SER A 471 -3.36 21.15 10.81
N ARG A 472 -2.78 22.36 10.99
CA ARG A 472 -1.60 22.81 10.23
C ARG A 472 -0.42 21.86 10.39
N ALA A 473 -0.09 21.46 11.62
CA ALA A 473 1.03 20.57 11.86
C ALA A 473 0.88 19.20 11.15
N VAL A 474 -0.35 18.69 11.00
CA VAL A 474 -0.59 17.46 10.21
C VAL A 474 -0.39 17.73 8.72
N ILE A 475 -0.93 18.84 8.19
CA ILE A 475 -0.77 19.26 6.78
C ILE A 475 0.72 19.45 6.45
N ASP A 476 1.50 20.04 7.35
CA ASP A 476 2.93 20.28 7.16
C ASP A 476 3.72 18.96 7.10
N ARG A 477 3.34 17.95 7.90
CA ARG A 477 3.95 16.61 7.81
C ARG A 477 3.66 15.94 6.47
N VAL A 478 2.43 16.04 5.98
CA VAL A 478 2.05 15.55 4.64
C VAL A 478 2.84 16.28 3.57
N HIS A 479 3.00 17.60 3.71
CA HIS A 479 3.77 18.41 2.78
C HIS A 479 5.26 18.04 2.73
N LYS A 480 5.87 17.75 3.88
CA LYS A 480 7.25 17.25 3.95
C LYS A 480 7.44 15.94 3.18
N ARG A 481 6.43 15.06 3.16
CA ARG A 481 6.47 13.83 2.35
C ARG A 481 6.43 14.12 0.85
N ALA A 482 5.64 15.10 0.40
CA ALA A 482 5.61 15.51 -1.01
C ALA A 482 6.99 15.99 -1.49
N ARG A 483 7.66 16.81 -0.67
CA ARG A 483 9.03 17.28 -0.96
C ARG A 483 10.00 16.12 -1.08
N ALA A 484 9.87 15.14 -0.19
CA ALA A 484 10.74 13.98 -0.21
C ALA A 484 10.61 13.14 -1.49
N ALA A 485 9.37 12.96 -1.98
CA ALA A 485 9.11 12.27 -3.24
C ALA A 485 9.59 13.10 -4.45
N ALA A 486 9.39 14.42 -4.43
CA ALA A 486 9.87 15.31 -5.49
C ALA A 486 11.40 15.34 -5.61
N GLU A 487 12.13 15.34 -4.48
CA GLU A 487 13.59 15.23 -4.47
C GLU A 487 14.07 13.89 -5.05
N LYS A 488 13.40 12.78 -4.72
CA LYS A 488 13.70 11.45 -5.29
C LYS A 488 13.48 11.43 -6.79
N TYR A 489 12.38 12.04 -7.26
CA TYR A 489 12.10 12.20 -8.69
C TYR A 489 13.21 12.97 -9.42
N ARG A 490 13.57 14.15 -8.91
CA ARG A 490 14.60 15.02 -9.52
C ARG A 490 15.97 14.32 -9.59
N ALA A 491 16.36 13.59 -8.55
CA ALA A 491 17.60 12.82 -8.54
C ALA A 491 17.57 11.68 -9.56
N SER A 492 16.47 10.91 -9.58
CA SER A 492 16.32 9.76 -10.48
C SER A 492 16.25 10.18 -11.95
N ARG A 493 15.56 11.29 -12.25
CA ARG A 493 15.49 11.88 -13.61
C ARG A 493 16.87 12.34 -14.09
N ARG A 494 17.66 13.01 -13.23
CA ARG A 494 19.03 13.42 -13.58
C ARG A 494 19.92 12.21 -13.89
N ALA A 495 19.80 11.13 -13.11
CA ALA A 495 20.53 9.90 -13.37
C ALA A 495 20.07 9.23 -14.69
N LYS A 496 18.76 9.18 -14.95
CA LYS A 496 18.22 8.67 -16.22
C LYS A 496 18.71 9.49 -17.42
N LEU A 497 18.70 10.82 -17.31
CA LEU A 497 19.20 11.71 -18.36
C LEU A 497 20.68 11.47 -18.66
N ALA A 498 21.49 11.27 -17.63
CA ALA A 498 22.89 10.93 -17.81
C ALA A 498 23.06 9.57 -18.51
N LEU A 499 22.22 8.57 -18.19
CA LEU A 499 22.30 7.22 -18.76
C LEU A 499 21.85 7.16 -20.23
N SER A 500 20.60 7.56 -20.51
CA SER A 500 19.96 7.40 -21.82
C SER A 500 20.19 8.58 -22.76
N GLY A 501 20.63 9.74 -22.24
CA GLY A 501 20.62 10.99 -22.98
C GLY A 501 19.20 11.55 -23.22
N PRO A 502 19.09 12.69 -23.92
CA PRO A 502 17.80 13.26 -24.28
C PRO A 502 17.06 12.37 -25.27
N GLY A 503 15.75 12.19 -25.08
CA GLY A 503 14.93 11.34 -25.95
C GLY A 503 13.43 11.50 -25.69
N ASP A 504 12.61 10.68 -26.36
CA ASP A 504 11.15 10.75 -26.28
C ASP A 504 10.60 10.55 -24.86
N TRP A 505 11.35 9.84 -24.01
CA TRP A 505 11.02 9.62 -22.61
C TRP A 505 10.94 10.93 -21.79
N GLU A 506 11.60 12.02 -22.22
CA GLU A 506 11.49 13.34 -21.56
C GLU A 506 10.09 13.95 -21.68
N GLN A 507 9.30 13.50 -22.66
CA GLN A 507 7.91 13.93 -22.81
C GLN A 507 7.02 13.37 -21.69
N GLU A 508 7.32 12.15 -21.23
CA GLU A 508 6.64 11.48 -20.11
C GLU A 508 7.22 11.87 -18.75
N LEU A 509 8.55 12.00 -18.66
CA LEU A 509 9.28 12.36 -17.45
C LEU A 509 9.94 13.74 -17.63
N GLN A 510 9.16 14.80 -17.42
CA GLN A 510 9.61 16.19 -17.57
C GLN A 510 10.38 16.69 -16.34
N GLU A 511 11.12 17.79 -16.49
CA GLU A 511 11.78 18.42 -15.35
C GLU A 511 10.72 18.93 -14.34
N LEU A 512 10.83 18.47 -13.09
CA LEU A 512 9.86 18.81 -12.05
C LEU A 512 10.27 20.11 -11.34
N LEU A 513 9.65 21.22 -11.73
CA LEU A 513 9.84 22.51 -11.07
C LEU A 513 9.00 22.59 -9.79
N ASP A 514 9.39 23.45 -8.84
CA ASP A 514 8.59 23.68 -7.62
C ASP A 514 7.18 24.21 -7.95
N ALA A 515 7.03 24.93 -9.08
CA ALA A 515 5.75 25.42 -9.59
C ALA A 515 4.80 24.30 -10.09
N ASP A 516 5.36 23.14 -10.44
CA ASP A 516 4.58 21.99 -10.92
C ASP A 516 3.96 21.19 -9.78
N ILE A 517 4.51 21.29 -8.56
CA ILE A 517 4.06 20.60 -7.34
C ILE A 517 2.81 21.31 -6.79
N ARG A 518 1.71 21.21 -7.53
CA ARG A 518 0.43 21.84 -7.20
C ARG A 518 -0.72 20.87 -7.37
N GLY A 519 -1.77 21.01 -6.55
CA GLY A 519 -2.97 20.19 -6.68
C GLY A 519 -3.66 20.44 -8.02
N TYR A 520 -4.47 19.48 -8.48
CA TYR A 520 -5.27 19.60 -9.70
C TYR A 520 -6.16 20.87 -9.74
N GLN A 521 -6.49 21.43 -8.57
CA GLN A 521 -7.36 22.60 -8.41
C GLN A 521 -6.63 23.90 -8.07
N ASP A 522 -5.31 23.88 -7.92
CA ASP A 522 -4.52 25.05 -7.54
C ASP A 522 -4.20 25.93 -8.77
N PRO A 523 -4.56 27.22 -8.79
CA PRO A 523 -4.32 28.11 -9.93
C PRO A 523 -2.83 28.46 -10.09
N ASP A 524 -2.42 28.77 -11.33
CA ASP A 524 -1.06 29.22 -11.64
C ASP A 524 -0.75 30.57 -10.97
N ARG A 525 0.46 30.73 -10.40
CA ARG A 525 0.90 32.01 -9.82
C ARG A 525 1.36 32.92 -10.94
N LEU A 526 0.44 33.69 -11.54
CA LEU A 526 0.85 34.79 -12.41
C LEU A 526 1.68 35.80 -11.59
N ARG A 527 2.87 36.17 -12.10
CA ARG A 527 3.73 37.20 -11.51
C ARG A 527 2.91 38.47 -11.29
N ARG A 528 2.83 38.96 -10.04
CA ARG A 528 2.26 40.27 -9.75
C ARG A 528 3.22 41.31 -10.35
N GLY A 529 2.78 42.04 -11.38
CA GLY A 529 3.52 43.19 -11.89
C GLY A 529 3.63 44.29 -10.81
N PRO A 530 4.58 45.23 -10.93
CA PRO A 530 4.70 46.33 -9.98
C PRO A 530 3.39 47.11 -10.01
N GLY A 531 2.64 47.06 -8.91
CA GLY A 531 1.36 47.77 -8.78
C GLY A 531 1.56 49.26 -9.03
N ARG A 532 0.51 49.93 -9.52
CA ARG A 532 0.51 51.39 -9.75
C ARG A 532 0.82 52.10 -8.44
N ARG A 533 1.96 52.81 -8.36
CA ARG A 533 2.35 53.62 -7.19
C ARG A 533 1.26 54.69 -6.97
N GLY A 534 0.51 54.56 -5.88
CA GLY A 534 -0.40 55.60 -5.42
C GLY A 534 0.39 56.78 -4.88
N THR A 535 -0.22 57.97 -4.91
CA THR A 535 0.33 59.22 -4.39
C THR A 535 0.62 59.07 -2.90
N LEU A 536 1.90 59.16 -2.53
CA LEU A 536 2.36 59.10 -1.15
C LEU A 536 2.15 60.48 -0.50
N GLU A 537 1.43 60.55 0.61
CA GLU A 537 1.46 61.73 1.49
C GLU A 537 2.79 61.76 2.25
N ASP A 538 3.31 62.98 2.40
CA ASP A 538 4.64 63.28 2.94
C ASP A 538 4.87 62.63 4.31
N GLY A 539 5.77 61.65 4.34
CA GLY A 539 6.06 60.85 5.53
C GLY A 539 6.70 59.48 5.24
N GLN A 540 6.90 59.11 3.98
CA GLN A 540 7.75 57.98 3.62
C GLN A 540 9.09 58.46 3.07
N LEU A 541 10.18 58.13 3.75
CA LEU A 541 11.46 57.95 3.09
C LEU A 541 11.99 56.54 3.33
N GLN A 542 12.09 55.84 2.20
CA GLN A 542 13.07 54.81 1.84
C GLN A 542 13.06 53.54 2.68
N ILE A 543 12.14 52.64 2.35
CA ILE A 543 12.54 51.24 2.20
C ILE A 543 13.10 51.16 0.78
N ALA A 544 14.44 51.16 0.70
CA ALA A 544 15.16 50.87 -0.52
C ALA A 544 14.64 49.56 -1.11
N ASP A 545 14.64 49.48 -2.44
CA ASP A 545 14.34 48.28 -3.20
C ASP A 545 15.14 47.08 -2.65
N GLU A 546 14.55 46.30 -1.75
CA GLU A 546 14.88 44.90 -1.64
C GLU A 546 14.28 44.26 -2.89
N GLU A 547 15.11 44.19 -3.93
CA GLU A 547 15.07 43.06 -4.85
C GLU A 547 14.85 41.81 -3.98
N ILE A 548 13.63 41.27 -4.01
CA ILE A 548 13.38 39.90 -3.57
C ILE A 548 14.08 39.05 -4.62
N ASP A 549 15.38 38.96 -4.45
CA ASP A 549 16.21 37.98 -5.11
C ASP A 549 15.60 36.64 -4.70
N GLN A 550 15.01 35.96 -5.68
CA GLN A 550 14.55 34.61 -5.49
C GLN A 550 15.80 33.77 -5.28
N ALA A 551 16.20 33.64 -4.02
CA ALA A 551 17.05 32.55 -3.61
C ALA A 551 16.30 31.26 -4.00
N GLU A 552 16.74 30.65 -5.11
CA GLU A 552 16.53 29.25 -5.43
C GLU A 552 17.04 28.40 -4.24
N GLY A 553 16.25 28.33 -3.17
CA GLY A 553 16.82 27.89 -1.91
C GLY A 553 16.06 28.16 -0.62
N SER A 554 14.74 28.40 -0.58
CA SER A 554 13.95 28.02 0.62
C SER A 554 12.44 28.13 0.42
N ASP A 555 11.75 27.04 0.74
CA ASP A 555 10.35 26.96 1.15
C ASP A 555 9.27 27.48 0.16
N PHE A 556 8.92 26.66 -0.84
CA PHE A 556 7.69 26.91 -1.62
C PHE A 556 6.46 26.75 -0.70
N THR A 557 5.80 27.88 -0.42
CA THR A 557 4.65 27.99 0.48
C THR A 557 3.34 27.70 -0.24
N LEU A 558 2.83 26.47 -0.16
CA LEU A 558 1.55 26.06 -0.77
C LEU A 558 0.29 26.49 0.01
N PHE A 559 0.36 27.55 0.83
CA PHE A 559 -0.86 28.13 1.39
C PHE A 559 -1.45 29.11 0.36
N ASN A 560 -2.66 28.83 -0.12
CA ASN A 560 -3.46 29.86 -0.77
C ASN A 560 -3.67 30.98 0.26
N GLU A 561 -3.21 32.19 -0.07
CA GLU A 561 -3.67 33.41 0.62
C GLU A 561 -5.21 33.37 0.64
N VAL A 562 -5.80 33.75 1.77
CA VAL A 562 -7.26 33.85 1.88
C VAL A 562 -7.71 34.92 0.88
N ARG A 563 -8.26 34.48 -0.25
CA ARG A 563 -8.76 35.37 -1.30
C ARG A 563 -9.81 36.31 -0.72
N SER A 564 -9.64 37.60 -1.00
CA SER A 564 -10.63 38.61 -0.65
C SER A 564 -11.80 38.54 -1.62
N ARG A 565 -12.96 39.08 -1.21
CA ARG A 565 -14.18 39.15 -2.04
C ARG A 565 -13.98 39.95 -3.34
N ARG A 566 -12.85 40.66 -3.50
CA ARG A 566 -12.48 41.46 -4.68
C ARG A 566 -11.60 40.71 -5.71
N ASP A 567 -11.13 39.50 -5.42
CA ASP A 567 -10.09 38.84 -6.23
C ASP A 567 -10.60 38.09 -7.48
N GLY A 568 -11.93 38.01 -7.69
CA GLY A 568 -12.54 37.26 -8.80
C GLY A 568 -12.32 35.74 -8.74
N THR A 569 -13.04 34.96 -9.57
CA THR A 569 -12.95 33.49 -9.55
C THR A 569 -11.65 32.95 -10.17
N GLY A 570 -11.00 33.73 -11.04
CA GLY A 570 -9.77 33.34 -11.74
C GLY A 570 -9.91 32.07 -12.61
N GLU A 571 -11.14 31.69 -12.95
CA GLU A 571 -11.43 30.45 -13.70
C GLU A 571 -10.98 30.49 -15.16
N THR A 572 -10.86 31.68 -15.75
CA THR A 572 -10.51 31.87 -17.16
C THR A 572 -9.02 31.73 -17.50
N ARG A 573 -8.14 31.44 -16.52
CA ARG A 573 -6.67 31.31 -16.72
C ARG A 573 -6.04 30.09 -16.03
N ARG A 574 -6.83 29.05 -15.71
CA ARG A 574 -6.33 27.86 -15.02
C ARG A 574 -5.56 26.96 -15.98
N THR A 575 -4.36 26.52 -15.57
CA THR A 575 -3.50 25.58 -16.30
C THR A 575 -3.16 24.40 -15.40
N ILE A 576 -3.51 23.18 -15.86
CA ILE A 576 -3.20 21.94 -15.15
C ILE A 576 -1.70 21.66 -15.30
N SER A 577 -1.01 21.40 -14.19
CA SER A 577 0.43 21.04 -14.19
C SER A 577 0.66 19.75 -14.99
N TRP A 578 1.80 19.64 -15.66
CA TRP A 578 2.14 18.48 -16.48
C TRP A 578 2.16 17.18 -15.67
N ILE A 579 2.42 17.25 -14.36
CA ILE A 579 2.38 16.07 -13.50
C ILE A 579 1.01 15.40 -13.50
N TRP A 580 -0.07 16.11 -13.87
CA TRP A 580 -1.43 15.56 -13.98
C TRP A 580 -1.85 15.24 -15.42
N ARG A 581 -0.98 15.48 -16.40
CA ARG A 581 -1.24 15.15 -17.81
C ARG A 581 -0.61 13.80 -18.10
N VAL A 582 -1.39 12.72 -18.06
CA VAL A 582 -0.91 11.42 -18.54
C VAL A 582 -0.95 11.44 -20.06
N ARG A 583 0.11 10.98 -20.75
CA ARG A 583 0.09 10.78 -22.21
C ARG A 583 0.49 9.36 -22.55
N ARG A 584 -0.23 8.76 -23.50
CA ARG A 584 -0.13 7.35 -23.93
C ARG A 584 1.10 7.14 -24.82
N GLN A 585 1.83 6.04 -24.61
CA GLN A 585 2.65 5.43 -25.66
C GLN A 585 1.74 4.99 -26.81
N MET A 586 1.94 5.55 -28.00
CA MET A 586 1.39 4.96 -29.21
C MET A 586 1.97 3.55 -29.35
N ALA A 587 1.11 2.55 -29.52
CA ALA A 587 1.57 1.25 -29.99
C ALA A 587 2.27 1.44 -31.36
N PRO A 588 3.40 0.75 -31.63
CA PRO A 588 4.05 0.85 -32.92
C PRO A 588 3.10 0.41 -34.04
N PRO A 589 3.11 1.08 -35.20
CA PRO A 589 2.19 0.78 -36.28
C PRO A 589 2.67 -0.44 -37.06
N ASP A 590 2.40 -1.65 -36.58
CA ASP A 590 2.54 -2.85 -37.41
C ASP A 590 1.45 -3.87 -37.09
N THR A 591 0.56 -4.04 -38.08
CA THR A 591 -0.39 -5.14 -38.40
C THR A 591 -1.77 -4.62 -38.85
N ALA A 592 -1.79 -3.69 -39.79
CA ALA A 592 -2.97 -3.46 -40.65
C ALA A 592 -2.78 -4.18 -41.99
N ALA A 593 -2.73 -5.52 -41.95
CA ALA A 593 -2.83 -6.36 -43.14
C ALA A 593 -3.51 -7.68 -42.75
N ASN A 594 -4.85 -7.67 -42.73
CA ASN A 594 -5.77 -8.80 -42.96
C ASN A 594 -7.05 -8.64 -42.14
N VAL A 595 -7.94 -7.73 -42.54
CA VAL A 595 -9.39 -7.98 -42.45
C VAL A 595 -10.07 -7.12 -43.51
N HIS A 596 -10.19 -7.62 -44.73
CA HIS A 596 -11.31 -7.30 -45.62
C HIS A 596 -11.40 -8.37 -46.71
N GLU A 597 -11.85 -9.55 -46.32
CA GLU A 597 -12.47 -10.49 -47.25
C GLU A 597 -13.69 -11.08 -46.54
N ASN A 598 -14.79 -11.23 -47.28
CA ASN A 598 -16.14 -11.63 -46.86
C ASN A 598 -17.05 -10.51 -46.32
N ALA A 599 -17.51 -9.66 -47.24
CA ALA A 599 -18.94 -9.43 -47.41
C ALA A 599 -19.21 -8.77 -48.77
N ASN A 600 -20.17 -9.35 -49.50
CA ASN A 600 -20.87 -8.83 -50.69
C ASN A 600 -20.57 -9.59 -51.98
N ASN A 601 -21.23 -10.74 -52.12
CA ASN A 601 -21.51 -11.33 -53.42
C ASN A 601 -23.01 -11.63 -53.51
N THR A 602 -23.80 -10.65 -53.95
CA THR A 602 -25.12 -10.89 -54.55
C THR A 602 -25.53 -9.69 -55.41
N ALA A 603 -25.71 -9.96 -56.71
CA ALA A 603 -26.56 -9.25 -57.68
C ALA A 603 -26.22 -7.75 -57.92
N ASN A 604 -25.79 -7.29 -59.09
CA ASN A 604 -26.49 -7.40 -60.37
C ASN A 604 -25.61 -6.84 -61.51
N LYS A 605 -25.84 -7.37 -62.71
CA LYS A 605 -25.26 -6.99 -64.00
C LYS A 605 -25.98 -5.77 -64.60
N THR A 606 -25.38 -5.28 -65.70
CA THR A 606 -25.86 -4.31 -66.72
C THR A 606 -25.53 -2.85 -66.39
N ALA A 607 -25.10 -1.98 -67.31
CA ALA A 607 -24.55 -2.04 -68.67
C ALA A 607 -23.98 -0.64 -68.98
N ASP A 608 -23.08 -0.58 -69.96
CA ASP A 608 -22.87 0.52 -70.91
C ASP A 608 -22.34 1.91 -70.50
N ASN A 609 -21.06 2.10 -70.87
CA ASN A 609 -20.57 2.94 -71.98
C ASN A 609 -20.47 4.48 -71.85
N THR A 610 -19.37 4.97 -72.45
CA THR A 610 -19.16 6.26 -73.13
C THR A 610 -18.57 7.48 -72.37
N THR A 611 -17.30 7.77 -72.74
CA THR A 611 -16.72 9.07 -73.16
C THR A 611 -16.25 10.16 -72.18
N ASN A 612 -14.96 10.48 -72.38
CA ASN A 612 -14.35 11.80 -72.57
C ASN A 612 -14.10 12.75 -71.39
N ASN A 613 -12.81 12.88 -71.08
CA ASN A 613 -12.03 14.12 -71.07
C ASN A 613 -12.82 15.43 -71.13
N THR A 614 -12.80 16.20 -70.03
CA THR A 614 -12.21 17.55 -69.90
C THR A 614 -12.72 18.21 -68.62
N ALA A 615 -11.93 18.19 -67.55
CA ALA A 615 -12.00 19.16 -66.43
C ALA A 615 -10.84 18.94 -65.45
N ASN A 616 -9.64 18.71 -65.99
CA ASN A 616 -8.42 18.61 -65.21
C ASN A 616 -7.93 20.04 -64.97
N ILE A 617 -8.29 20.62 -63.81
CA ILE A 617 -7.65 21.76 -63.11
C ILE A 617 -8.53 22.19 -61.91
N ASN A 618 -9.87 22.08 -61.99
CA ASN A 618 -10.76 22.38 -60.86
C ASN A 618 -10.98 21.21 -59.87
N ALA A 619 -10.78 19.96 -60.32
CA ALA A 619 -10.90 18.77 -59.47
C ALA A 619 -9.73 18.61 -58.48
N GLU A 620 -8.55 19.18 -58.78
CA GLU A 620 -7.37 19.05 -57.92
C GLU A 620 -7.43 20.02 -56.72
N ASN A 621 -7.97 21.22 -56.91
CA ASN A 621 -8.21 22.18 -55.82
C ASN A 621 -9.39 21.77 -54.93
N ALA A 622 -10.45 21.17 -55.50
CA ALA A 622 -11.54 20.57 -54.72
C ALA A 622 -11.08 19.33 -53.93
N ARG A 623 -10.19 18.48 -54.49
CA ARG A 623 -9.55 17.36 -53.78
C ARG A 623 -8.56 17.81 -52.72
N LYS A 624 -7.84 18.92 -52.91
CA LYS A 624 -6.94 19.50 -51.89
C LYS A 624 -7.73 20.12 -50.74
N ASN A 625 -8.85 20.80 -50.99
CA ASN A 625 -9.70 21.36 -49.93
C ASN A 625 -10.51 20.31 -49.17
N THR A 626 -11.01 19.26 -49.84
CA THR A 626 -11.66 18.12 -49.17
C THR A 626 -10.67 17.27 -48.37
N LYS A 627 -9.45 17.02 -48.87
CA LYS A 627 -8.37 16.38 -48.08
C LYS A 627 -7.90 17.22 -46.89
N LYS A 628 -7.91 18.56 -47.00
CA LYS A 628 -7.56 19.46 -45.88
C LYS A 628 -8.67 19.53 -44.82
N SER A 629 -9.95 19.44 -45.24
CA SER A 629 -11.11 19.37 -44.35
C SER A 629 -11.24 18.02 -43.63
N THR A 630 -11.00 16.89 -44.32
CA THR A 630 -11.01 15.56 -43.70
C THR A 630 -9.79 15.32 -42.80
N LYS A 631 -8.62 15.87 -43.15
CA LYS A 631 -7.43 15.84 -42.28
C LYS A 631 -7.59 16.73 -41.04
N LYS A 632 -8.32 17.84 -41.15
CA LYS A 632 -8.67 18.70 -40.00
C LYS A 632 -9.67 18.00 -39.06
N ARG A 633 -10.73 17.39 -39.59
CA ARG A 633 -11.70 16.60 -38.81
C ARG A 633 -11.10 15.32 -38.19
N ALA A 634 -10.17 14.66 -38.88
CA ALA A 634 -9.45 13.50 -38.33
C ALA A 634 -8.47 13.90 -37.22
N ASN A 635 -7.86 15.07 -37.31
CA ASN A 635 -7.04 15.62 -36.24
C ASN A 635 -7.90 16.08 -35.05
N GLU A 636 -9.03 16.76 -35.29
CA GLU A 636 -9.99 17.17 -34.24
C GLU A 636 -10.60 15.95 -33.52
N ALA A 637 -10.94 14.87 -34.24
CA ALA A 637 -11.43 13.63 -33.64
C ALA A 637 -10.34 12.83 -32.89
N ASN A 638 -9.09 12.90 -33.34
CA ASN A 638 -7.96 12.36 -32.59
C ASN A 638 -7.68 13.19 -31.33
N ASP A 639 -7.78 14.52 -31.40
CA ASP A 639 -7.59 15.40 -30.25
C ASP A 639 -8.73 15.23 -29.22
N GLU A 640 -9.99 15.06 -29.66
CA GLU A 640 -11.12 14.70 -28.79
C GLU A 640 -10.97 13.31 -28.16
N ALA A 641 -10.53 12.30 -28.93
CA ALA A 641 -10.27 10.97 -28.39
C ALA A 641 -9.06 10.94 -27.41
N ILE A 642 -8.09 11.83 -27.60
CA ILE A 642 -6.95 12.04 -26.69
C ILE A 642 -7.42 12.75 -25.41
N GLU A 643 -8.31 13.75 -25.50
CA GLU A 643 -8.91 14.40 -24.33
C GLU A 643 -9.77 13.43 -23.51
N ASP A 644 -10.63 12.63 -24.15
CA ASP A 644 -11.49 11.65 -23.48
C ASP A 644 -10.68 10.55 -22.77
N ALA A 645 -9.60 10.05 -23.40
CA ALA A 645 -8.74 9.02 -22.83
C ALA A 645 -7.85 9.54 -21.66
N ASN A 646 -7.38 10.78 -21.74
CA ASN A 646 -6.64 11.44 -20.65
C ASN A 646 -7.55 11.74 -19.44
N ASN A 647 -8.84 11.98 -19.69
CA ASN A 647 -9.85 12.11 -18.65
C ASN A 647 -10.06 10.77 -17.94
N ASP A 648 -10.16 9.66 -18.68
CA ASP A 648 -10.42 8.33 -18.10
C ASP A 648 -9.30 7.79 -17.19
N THR A 649 -8.01 8.04 -17.49
CA THR A 649 -6.90 7.57 -16.61
C THR A 649 -6.73 8.41 -15.34
N ASN A 650 -6.90 9.73 -15.44
CA ASN A 650 -6.98 10.59 -14.25
C ASN A 650 -8.20 10.25 -13.40
N ASN A 651 -9.33 9.92 -14.05
CA ASN A 651 -10.53 9.44 -13.37
C ASN A 651 -10.31 8.12 -12.65
N ASP A 652 -9.39 7.26 -13.08
CA ASP A 652 -9.12 5.97 -12.44
C ASP A 652 -8.35 6.11 -11.11
N ILE A 653 -7.33 6.97 -11.06
CA ILE A 653 -6.63 7.29 -9.80
C ILE A 653 -7.57 8.04 -8.86
N LEU A 654 -8.29 9.05 -9.36
CA LEU A 654 -9.26 9.81 -8.58
C LEU A 654 -10.40 8.92 -8.06
N ARG A 655 -10.89 7.98 -8.87
CA ARG A 655 -11.88 6.96 -8.48
C ARG A 655 -11.34 6.14 -7.31
N SER A 656 -10.13 5.60 -7.43
CA SER A 656 -9.55 4.74 -6.39
C SER A 656 -9.38 5.49 -5.06
N GLU A 657 -8.83 6.71 -5.10
CA GLU A 657 -8.66 7.53 -3.90
C GLU A 657 -10.00 7.97 -3.30
N TRP A 658 -10.96 8.34 -4.15
CA TRP A 658 -12.31 8.67 -3.69
C TRP A 658 -13.01 7.46 -3.06
N ALA A 659 -12.88 6.27 -3.66
CA ALA A 659 -13.43 5.02 -3.13
C ALA A 659 -12.78 4.66 -1.78
N LYS A 660 -11.45 4.76 -1.64
CA LYS A 660 -10.75 4.56 -0.36
C LYS A 660 -11.23 5.55 0.71
N SER A 661 -11.37 6.83 0.34
CA SER A 661 -11.91 7.87 1.23
C SER A 661 -13.33 7.56 1.70
N ARG A 662 -14.20 7.11 0.77
CA ARG A 662 -15.57 6.68 1.04
C ARG A 662 -15.60 5.51 2.03
N ALA A 663 -14.83 4.45 1.75
CA ALA A 663 -14.74 3.27 2.61
C ALA A 663 -14.24 3.65 4.01
N HIS A 664 -13.25 4.54 4.12
CA HIS A 664 -12.74 4.99 5.40
C HIS A 664 -13.80 5.76 6.21
N ALA A 665 -14.53 6.68 5.58
CA ALA A 665 -15.61 7.43 6.21
C ALA A 665 -16.75 6.49 6.67
N ALA A 666 -17.15 5.54 5.81
CA ALA A 666 -18.18 4.55 6.13
C ALA A 666 -17.77 3.68 7.33
N ARG A 667 -16.55 3.12 7.34
CA ARG A 667 -16.06 2.31 8.47
C ARG A 667 -16.00 3.09 9.78
N CYS A 668 -15.63 4.37 9.75
CA CYS A 668 -15.61 5.19 10.97
C CYS A 668 -17.02 5.45 11.49
N GLN A 669 -17.99 5.58 10.59
CA GLN A 669 -19.41 5.66 10.96
C GLN A 669 -19.92 4.33 11.53
N GLU A 670 -19.58 3.21 10.91
CA GLU A 670 -19.90 1.86 11.39
C GLU A 670 -19.30 1.61 12.77
N GLU A 671 -18.03 1.95 13.01
CA GLU A 671 -17.37 1.72 14.30
C GLU A 671 -18.12 2.39 15.46
N VAL A 672 -18.63 3.61 15.26
CA VAL A 672 -19.46 4.29 16.26
C VAL A 672 -20.76 3.53 16.52
N LEU A 673 -21.40 2.98 15.49
CA LEU A 673 -22.63 2.19 15.64
C LEU A 673 -22.36 0.86 16.34
N LEU A 674 -21.28 0.17 15.96
CA LEU A 674 -20.85 -1.09 16.56
C LEU A 674 -20.55 -0.92 18.05
N ILE A 675 -19.74 0.09 18.43
CA ILE A 675 -19.42 0.34 19.83
C ILE A 675 -20.68 0.68 20.63
N ARG A 676 -21.61 1.48 20.08
CA ARG A 676 -22.88 1.78 20.76
C ARG A 676 -23.71 0.53 21.00
N GLU A 677 -23.78 -0.36 20.02
CA GLU A 677 -24.48 -1.62 20.16
C GLU A 677 -23.79 -2.55 21.16
N GLU A 678 -22.45 -2.59 21.16
CA GLU A 678 -21.66 -3.31 22.18
C GLU A 678 -21.97 -2.80 23.58
N MET A 679 -21.93 -1.47 23.79
CA MET A 679 -22.28 -0.85 25.07
C MET A 679 -23.70 -1.21 25.51
N ARG A 680 -24.68 -1.15 24.59
CA ARG A 680 -26.07 -1.53 24.87
C ARG A 680 -26.19 -2.99 25.29
N ARG A 681 -25.50 -3.90 24.59
CA ARG A 681 -25.49 -5.34 24.91
C ARG A 681 -24.80 -5.62 26.24
N THR A 682 -23.69 -4.95 26.54
CA THR A 682 -23.01 -5.06 27.84
C THR A 682 -23.95 -4.68 28.97
N ILE A 683 -24.65 -3.54 28.87
CA ILE A 683 -25.62 -3.10 29.88
C ILE A 683 -26.78 -4.11 30.02
N ALA A 684 -27.33 -4.59 28.89
CA ALA A 684 -28.41 -5.57 28.90
C ALA A 684 -27.99 -6.90 29.55
N ALA A 685 -26.76 -7.36 29.29
CA ALA A 685 -26.20 -8.55 29.92
C ALA A 685 -26.03 -8.35 31.43
N SER A 686 -25.41 -7.25 31.86
CA SER A 686 -25.21 -6.94 33.28
C SER A 686 -26.52 -6.81 34.06
N THR A 687 -27.54 -6.15 33.48
CA THR A 687 -28.86 -5.99 34.12
C THR A 687 -29.64 -7.31 34.19
N LYS A 688 -29.52 -8.19 33.19
CA LYS A 688 -30.13 -9.53 33.24
C LYS A 688 -29.49 -10.40 34.32
N THR A 689 -28.18 -10.29 34.51
CA THR A 689 -27.46 -11.00 35.58
C THR A 689 -27.90 -10.50 36.96
N LEU A 690 -28.02 -9.18 37.15
CA LEU A 690 -28.50 -8.57 38.40
C LEU A 690 -29.96 -8.88 38.75
N ARG A 691 -30.79 -9.26 37.77
CA ARG A 691 -32.18 -9.71 38.02
C ARG A 691 -32.30 -11.21 38.31
N LYS A 692 -31.26 -11.99 38.01
CA LYS A 692 -31.20 -13.43 38.24
C LYS A 692 -30.48 -13.79 39.54
N ALA A 693 -29.49 -12.99 39.94
CA ALA A 693 -28.94 -12.97 41.28
C ALA A 693 -29.94 -12.31 42.24
#